data_AF-A0AAD9GEY9-F1
#
_entry.id   AF-A0AAD9GEY9-F1
#
_cell.length_a   1.000
_cell.length_b   1.000
_cell.length_c   1.000
_cell.angle_alpha   90.00
_cell.angle_beta   90.00
_cell.angle_gamma   90.00
#
_symmetry.space_group_name_H-M   'P 1'
#
loop_
_entity.id
_entity.type
_entity.pdbx_description
1 polymer ?
#
loop_
_entity_poly.entity_id
_entity_poly.type
_entity_poly.pdbx_seq_one_letter_code
_entity_poly.pdbx_strand_id
1 'polypeptide(L)'
;MRVPSSLLLPFVVAAVQVQTAEAANGSLPTWLAYVTGGLLVIIIVYYCCRRARFDENLQQPLLGGQYTEDGQPMTRQDVQESNDEVSTQWQCEVCDFHNKSSAKSCVLCGTERGFSLGLNSPARPVGTGPVAVDTDIPREKSFNRTRSFAIRRLNMLNSRQRGARNRQDWVRKVGIDGKRYWAKRELPFPLGSAKPKDKNEAGEDGNDKIRIDIPATDADMLSPKGAGSTTAASTTSTASTTDPDKELVHQPSLAFVSQLAQTPRHPEGRMTFKEYREVDARVASRGYEISEQDLEILEQVAALPFKDKYAWFLEQTSALIKPWEDGHLKMRVHRENILVESMEQLLGVQMEHIHMPLRIEFIGEVAIDAGGLEREWFSLVTERLFDETIGLFMCAHVDSLAYVINPNSVEASADHLLYFRGAGRLLGRALLEGQLMKAHLALPVLKHLLGVPISFSDLEFFDQEVYNSLKWMKENDGVDALGLDFTVTNRKLSGEVETIELKEGGKDIDLTDENKQEYIYLRLRYIMLDSYAEQLQHLMAGVFEVIPQELILVFDYQELELVLCGVPSIDVDDWKAHTQVSDELPEELLTWFWEIVEAFSDEERARLLQFTTGSSRVPVQGFKALTSYDGRICHFTLKAVPFPENAYPRAHTCFNRIDLPLYKSKKELEDVLSLVINMEVTGFTDE
;
A
#
# COMPACT_ATOMS: atom_id res chain seq x y z
N MET A 1 -14.91 -16.31 39.71
CA MET A 1 -14.85 -14.91 40.22
C MET A 1 -16.26 -14.47 40.62
N ARG A 2 -16.41 -13.76 41.75
CA ARG A 2 -17.71 -13.25 42.24
C ARG A 2 -18.11 -12.03 41.41
N VAL A 3 -19.26 -12.10 40.74
CA VAL A 3 -19.88 -10.95 40.06
C VAL A 3 -20.34 -9.96 41.13
N PRO A 4 -20.08 -8.64 41.00
CA PRO A 4 -20.53 -7.65 41.98
C PRO A 4 -22.05 -7.56 42.02
N SER A 5 -22.63 -7.55 43.22
CA SER A 5 -24.08 -7.46 43.48
C SER A 5 -24.75 -6.22 42.89
N SER A 6 -23.97 -5.20 42.51
CA SER A 6 -24.44 -3.94 41.93
C SER A 6 -24.88 -4.03 40.46
N LEU A 7 -24.46 -5.06 39.73
CA LEU A 7 -24.85 -5.28 38.32
C LEU A 7 -26.16 -6.08 38.16
N LEU A 8 -26.62 -6.77 39.20
CA LEU A 8 -27.84 -7.58 39.17
C LEU A 8 -29.11 -6.81 39.58
N LEU A 9 -28.98 -5.72 40.34
CA LEU A 9 -30.14 -4.97 40.85
C LEU A 9 -31.02 -4.28 39.79
N PRO A 10 -30.51 -3.69 38.70
CA PRO A 10 -31.39 -3.03 37.72
C PRO A 10 -32.17 -4.03 36.83
N PHE A 11 -31.70 -5.27 36.70
CA PHE A 11 -32.35 -6.28 35.84
C PHE A 11 -33.46 -7.07 36.55
N VAL A 12 -33.36 -7.27 37.87
CA VAL A 12 -34.45 -7.85 38.66
C VAL A 12 -35.65 -6.91 38.70
N VAL A 13 -35.42 -5.59 38.67
CA VAL A 13 -36.50 -4.59 38.62
C VAL A 13 -37.22 -4.57 37.26
N ALA A 14 -36.49 -4.75 36.15
CA ALA A 14 -37.09 -4.80 34.81
C ALA A 14 -37.92 -6.08 34.60
N ALA A 15 -37.49 -7.23 35.13
CA ALA A 15 -38.25 -8.49 35.04
C ALA A 15 -39.55 -8.47 35.87
N VAL A 16 -39.58 -7.72 36.98
CA VAL A 16 -40.78 -7.56 37.81
C VAL A 16 -41.77 -6.56 37.20
N GLN A 17 -41.30 -5.58 36.41
CA GLN A 17 -42.19 -4.59 35.76
C GLN A 17 -42.92 -5.12 34.51
N VAL A 18 -42.51 -6.26 33.95
CA VAL A 18 -43.23 -6.90 32.83
C VAL A 18 -44.53 -7.59 33.29
N GLN A 19 -44.73 -7.83 34.60
CA GLN A 19 -45.97 -8.41 35.13
C GLN A 19 -47.15 -7.44 35.23
N THR A 20 -46.99 -6.15 34.91
CA THR A 20 -48.09 -5.16 35.04
C THR A 20 -48.55 -4.51 33.73
N ALA A 21 -48.21 -5.09 32.57
CA ALA A 21 -48.66 -4.57 31.28
C ALA A 21 -49.17 -5.68 30.34
N GLU A 22 -50.12 -6.50 30.82
CA GLU A 22 -51.05 -7.20 29.94
C GLU A 22 -52.37 -6.43 29.89
N ALA A 23 -52.55 -5.59 28.87
CA ALA A 23 -53.86 -5.23 28.34
C ALA A 23 -53.73 -4.51 26.99
N ALA A 24 -53.44 -5.26 25.92
CA ALA A 24 -54.04 -5.06 24.58
C ALA A 24 -53.37 -5.96 23.53
N ASN A 25 -54.18 -6.83 22.94
CA ASN A 25 -54.06 -7.43 21.60
C ASN A 25 -52.92 -8.43 21.31
N GLY A 26 -53.31 -9.69 21.12
CA GLY A 26 -52.61 -10.69 20.30
C GLY A 26 -51.47 -11.40 21.00
N SER A 27 -51.79 -12.44 21.79
CA SER A 27 -50.82 -13.23 22.56
C SER A 27 -49.86 -14.02 21.67
N LEU A 28 -48.64 -13.51 21.52
CA LEU A 28 -47.48 -14.37 21.27
C LEU A 28 -47.37 -15.35 22.44
N PRO A 29 -47.19 -16.65 22.18
CA PRO A 29 -47.18 -17.63 23.25
C PRO A 29 -46.00 -17.37 24.17
N THR A 30 -46.26 -17.37 25.48
CA THR A 30 -45.31 -16.95 26.53
C THR A 30 -43.95 -17.66 26.44
N TRP A 31 -43.91 -18.91 25.96
CA TRP A 31 -42.66 -19.64 25.71
C TRP A 31 -41.73 -18.94 24.71
N LEU A 32 -42.27 -18.21 23.73
CA LEU A 32 -41.47 -17.50 22.74
C LEU A 32 -40.74 -16.32 23.38
N ALA A 33 -41.37 -15.62 24.33
CA ALA A 33 -40.72 -14.54 25.10
C ALA A 33 -39.63 -15.09 26.03
N TYR A 34 -39.82 -16.29 26.60
CA TYR A 34 -38.78 -16.96 27.40
C TYR A 34 -37.61 -17.43 26.53
N VAL A 35 -37.87 -17.93 25.32
CA VAL A 35 -36.82 -18.38 24.40
C VAL A 35 -36.04 -17.19 23.82
N THR A 36 -36.71 -16.12 23.39
CA THR A 36 -36.04 -14.92 22.87
C THR A 36 -35.29 -14.19 23.98
N GLY A 37 -35.89 -14.07 25.18
CA GLY A 37 -35.21 -13.54 26.36
C GLY A 37 -33.99 -14.36 26.77
N GLY A 38 -34.11 -15.69 26.74
CA GLY A 38 -32.99 -16.61 27.02
C GLY A 38 -31.86 -16.49 26.00
N LEU A 39 -32.18 -16.43 24.70
CA LEU A 39 -31.20 -16.22 23.63
C LEU A 39 -30.51 -14.85 23.75
N LEU A 40 -31.26 -13.80 24.06
CA LEU A 40 -30.72 -12.45 24.19
C LEU A 40 -29.80 -12.34 25.42
N VAL A 41 -30.13 -13.00 26.52
CA VAL A 41 -29.25 -13.14 27.69
C VAL A 41 -28.01 -13.95 27.35
N ILE A 42 -28.12 -15.05 26.59
CA ILE A 42 -26.96 -15.84 26.16
C ILE A 42 -26.06 -15.02 25.22
N ILE A 43 -26.63 -14.25 24.30
CA ILE A 43 -25.88 -13.38 23.39
C ILE A 43 -25.20 -12.25 24.16
N ILE A 44 -25.88 -11.62 25.12
CA ILE A 44 -25.29 -10.58 25.97
C ILE A 44 -24.21 -11.17 26.86
N VAL A 45 -24.43 -12.35 27.47
CA VAL A 45 -23.40 -13.02 28.29
C VAL A 45 -22.24 -13.44 27.41
N TYR A 46 -22.46 -13.93 26.19
CA TYR A 46 -21.40 -14.25 25.23
C TYR A 46 -20.63 -12.99 24.81
N TYR A 47 -21.31 -11.88 24.54
CA TYR A 47 -20.70 -10.61 24.15
C TYR A 47 -19.96 -9.95 25.32
N CYS A 48 -20.51 -10.00 26.53
CA CYS A 48 -19.87 -9.53 27.75
C CYS A 48 -18.72 -10.44 28.17
N CYS A 49 -18.80 -11.76 27.99
CA CYS A 49 -17.69 -12.68 28.23
C CYS A 49 -16.62 -12.55 27.15
N ARG A 50 -16.97 -12.31 25.89
CA ARG A 50 -16.03 -12.05 24.79
C ARG A 50 -15.37 -10.69 24.95
N ARG A 51 -16.11 -9.66 25.34
CA ARG A 51 -15.58 -8.32 25.67
C ARG A 51 -14.75 -8.35 26.93
N ALA A 52 -15.15 -9.07 27.98
CA ALA A 52 -14.34 -9.28 29.16
C ALA A 52 -13.09 -10.13 28.86
N ARG A 53 -13.15 -11.10 27.93
CA ARG A 53 -11.96 -11.81 27.42
C ARG A 53 -11.06 -10.90 26.59
N PHE A 54 -11.64 -10.01 25.81
CA PHE A 54 -10.91 -9.02 25.03
C PHE A 54 -10.25 -7.98 25.96
N ASP A 55 -10.95 -7.53 27.00
CA ASP A 55 -10.48 -6.64 28.07
C ASP A 55 -9.48 -7.34 29.03
N GLU A 56 -9.62 -8.65 29.28
CA GLU A 56 -8.61 -9.47 29.99
C GLU A 56 -7.39 -9.74 29.11
N ASN A 57 -7.56 -9.93 27.80
CA ASN A 57 -6.44 -10.01 26.83
C ASN A 57 -5.73 -8.66 26.66
N LEU A 58 -6.40 -7.53 26.95
CA LEU A 58 -5.80 -6.20 27.08
C LEU A 58 -4.98 -6.05 28.37
N GLN A 59 -5.29 -6.83 29.42
CA GLN A 59 -4.55 -6.88 30.69
C GLN A 59 -3.46 -7.97 30.72
N GLN A 60 -3.32 -8.75 29.65
CA GLN A 60 -2.23 -9.72 29.54
C GLN A 60 -0.92 -9.01 29.15
N PRO A 61 0.19 -9.34 29.82
CA PRO A 61 1.49 -8.83 29.42
C PRO A 61 1.85 -9.32 28.02
N LEU A 62 2.51 -8.47 27.22
CA LEU A 62 3.05 -8.87 25.92
C LEU A 62 3.92 -10.11 26.12
N LEU A 63 3.63 -11.19 25.38
CA LEU A 63 4.46 -12.39 25.37
C LEU A 63 5.85 -12.01 24.85
N GLY A 64 6.80 -11.85 25.77
CA GLY A 64 8.14 -11.37 25.45
C GLY A 64 8.95 -10.74 26.58
N GLY A 65 8.41 -10.60 27.80
CA GLY A 65 9.23 -10.18 28.96
C GLY A 65 9.74 -8.74 28.88
N GLN A 66 8.91 -7.81 28.41
CA GLN A 66 9.19 -6.38 28.52
C GLN A 66 8.77 -5.89 29.91
N TYR A 67 9.66 -5.15 30.58
CA TYR A 67 9.45 -4.60 31.92
C TYR A 67 9.67 -3.08 31.90
N THR A 68 8.90 -2.34 32.70
CA THR A 68 9.16 -0.92 33.02
C THR A 68 10.42 -0.78 33.89
N GLU A 69 10.92 0.44 34.11
CA GLU A 69 12.10 0.72 34.96
C GLU A 69 11.99 0.12 36.38
N ASP A 70 10.76 -0.08 36.89
CA ASP A 70 10.47 -0.68 38.20
C ASP A 70 10.34 -2.23 38.17
N GLY A 71 10.59 -2.87 37.02
CA GLY A 71 10.51 -4.33 36.89
C GLY A 71 9.09 -4.89 36.85
N GLN A 72 8.08 -4.10 36.46
CA GLN A 72 6.72 -4.57 36.18
C GLN A 72 6.50 -4.84 34.70
N PRO A 73 5.78 -5.89 34.31
CA PRO A 73 5.58 -6.23 32.91
C PRO A 73 4.77 -5.15 32.20
N MET A 74 5.27 -4.66 31.04
CA MET A 74 4.58 -3.64 30.24
C MET A 74 3.20 -4.12 29.81
N THR A 75 2.21 -3.25 29.96
CA THR A 75 0.81 -3.55 29.66
C THR A 75 0.37 -2.81 28.41
N ARG A 76 -0.71 -3.27 27.75
CA ARG A 76 -1.31 -2.59 26.60
C ARG A 76 -1.86 -1.18 26.94
N GLN A 77 -1.85 -0.80 28.22
CA GLN A 77 -2.19 0.53 28.73
C GLN A 77 -1.05 1.55 28.51
N ASP A 78 0.20 1.10 28.43
CA ASP A 78 1.36 1.96 28.10
C ASP A 78 1.36 2.31 26.59
N VAL A 79 0.75 1.45 25.75
CA VAL A 79 0.41 1.76 24.35
C VAL A 79 -0.73 2.78 24.25
N GLN A 80 -1.57 2.94 25.30
CA GLN A 80 -2.63 3.96 25.33
C GLN A 80 -2.13 5.37 25.66
N GLU A 81 -0.91 5.58 26.15
CA GLU A 81 -0.28 6.91 26.13
C GLU A 81 -0.12 7.43 24.69
N SER A 82 -0.24 6.55 23.68
CA SER A 82 -0.29 6.93 22.26
C SER A 82 -1.66 7.44 21.75
N ASN A 83 -2.70 7.47 22.59
CA ASN A 83 -4.01 8.05 22.24
C ASN A 83 -4.00 9.59 22.29
N ASP A 84 -3.15 10.20 23.12
CA ASP A 84 -3.01 11.66 23.15
C ASP A 84 -2.35 12.19 21.85
N GLU A 85 -1.52 11.39 21.19
CA GLU A 85 -0.96 11.71 19.88
C GLU A 85 -1.95 11.57 18.71
N VAL A 86 -3.01 10.76 18.85
CA VAL A 86 -4.08 10.61 17.83
C VAL A 86 -4.79 11.94 17.62
N SER A 87 -4.82 12.81 18.64
CA SER A 87 -5.38 14.17 18.54
C SER A 87 -4.53 15.14 17.71
N THR A 88 -3.31 14.76 17.31
CA THR A 88 -2.34 15.69 16.71
C THR A 88 -1.98 15.40 15.24
N GLN A 89 -2.38 14.25 14.69
CA GLN A 89 -2.13 13.95 13.27
C GLN A 89 -2.88 14.93 12.35
N TRP A 90 -2.27 15.29 11.22
CA TRP A 90 -2.93 16.11 10.20
C TRP A 90 -3.18 15.28 8.94
N GLN A 91 -4.39 15.38 8.42
CA GLN A 91 -4.79 14.72 7.19
C GLN A 91 -4.39 15.57 5.98
N CYS A 92 -3.72 14.95 5.00
CA CYS A 92 -3.34 15.63 3.78
C CYS A 92 -4.55 15.90 2.89
N GLU A 93 -4.84 17.16 2.54
CA GLU A 93 -5.99 17.49 1.67
C GLU A 93 -5.92 16.90 0.25
N VAL A 94 -4.73 16.53 -0.23
CA VAL A 94 -4.55 16.00 -1.59
C VAL A 94 -4.87 14.52 -1.67
N CYS A 95 -4.40 13.75 -0.69
CA CYS A 95 -4.42 12.29 -0.72
C CYS A 95 -5.07 11.65 0.51
N ASP A 96 -5.56 12.42 1.48
CA ASP A 96 -6.24 11.91 2.68
C ASP A 96 -5.34 11.07 3.63
N PHE A 97 -4.03 11.02 3.40
CA PHE A 97 -3.08 10.33 4.29
C PHE A 97 -2.89 11.10 5.60
N HIS A 98 -2.85 10.38 6.72
CA HIS A 98 -2.66 10.95 8.05
C HIS A 98 -1.16 11.02 8.37
N ASN A 99 -0.66 12.24 8.52
CA ASN A 99 0.76 12.51 8.81
C ASN A 99 0.94 12.88 10.28
N LYS A 100 2.16 12.67 10.78
CA LYS A 100 2.58 13.16 12.10
C LYS A 100 2.39 14.67 12.21
N SER A 101 2.06 15.16 13.41
CA SER A 101 2.01 16.60 13.72
C SER A 101 3.31 17.34 13.40
N SER A 102 4.47 16.71 13.66
CA SER A 102 5.79 17.29 13.37
C SER A 102 6.07 17.43 11.87
N ALA A 103 5.47 16.57 11.04
CA ALA A 103 5.75 16.51 9.62
C ALA A 103 5.31 17.80 8.90
N LYS A 104 6.26 18.47 8.25
CA LYS A 104 6.04 19.69 7.45
C LYS A 104 5.36 19.41 6.11
N SER A 105 5.46 18.19 5.62
CA SER A 105 4.89 17.74 4.34
C SER A 105 4.36 16.32 4.44
N CYS A 106 3.48 15.95 3.51
CA CYS A 106 2.89 14.61 3.45
C CYS A 106 3.94 13.60 2.99
N VAL A 107 4.10 12.51 3.74
CA VAL A 107 5.10 11.46 3.43
C VAL A 107 4.85 10.78 2.08
N LEU A 108 3.58 10.58 1.71
CA LEU A 108 3.23 9.94 0.44
C LEU A 108 3.43 10.87 -0.75
N CYS A 109 2.88 12.09 -0.68
CA CYS A 109 2.76 12.96 -1.85
C CYS A 109 3.61 14.23 -1.83
N GLY A 110 4.35 14.48 -0.76
CA GLY A 110 5.19 15.67 -0.59
C GLY A 110 4.42 16.99 -0.41
N THR A 111 3.09 16.94 -0.27
CA THR A 111 2.26 18.14 -0.13
C THR A 111 2.52 18.81 1.23
N GLU A 112 2.84 20.09 1.23
CA GLU A 112 3.08 20.86 2.46
C GLU A 112 1.86 20.92 3.39
N ARG A 113 2.11 20.92 4.70
CA ARG A 113 1.06 21.09 5.71
C ARG A 113 0.41 22.47 5.56
N GLY A 114 -0.93 22.49 5.51
CA GLY A 114 -1.70 23.72 5.29
C GLY A 114 -1.99 24.03 3.82
N PHE A 115 -1.49 23.22 2.88
CA PHE A 115 -1.97 23.26 1.50
C PHE A 115 -3.45 22.89 1.45
N SER A 116 -4.25 23.73 0.78
CA SER A 116 -5.68 23.47 0.62
C SER A 116 -6.09 23.31 -0.85
N LEU A 117 -6.89 22.29 -1.16
CA LEU A 117 -7.51 22.16 -2.48
C LEU A 117 -8.75 23.06 -2.64
N GLY A 118 -9.28 23.60 -1.53
CA GLY A 118 -10.52 24.36 -1.54
C GLY A 118 -11.75 23.50 -1.86
N LEU A 119 -11.69 22.19 -1.63
CA LEU A 119 -12.79 21.24 -1.85
C LEU A 119 -13.89 21.39 -0.79
N ASN A 120 -13.52 21.89 0.39
CA ASN A 120 -14.44 22.16 1.49
C ASN A 120 -14.97 23.59 1.37
N SER A 121 -16.30 23.75 1.36
CA SER A 121 -16.91 25.05 1.64
C SER A 121 -16.48 25.49 3.03
N PRO A 122 -16.17 26.79 3.28
CA PRO A 122 -15.74 27.22 4.59
C PRO A 122 -16.86 26.97 5.60
N ALA A 123 -16.63 26.06 6.55
CA ALA A 123 -17.37 26.07 7.80
C ALA A 123 -17.14 27.45 8.44
N ARG A 124 -18.24 28.16 8.72
CA ARG A 124 -18.19 29.48 9.36
C ARG A 124 -17.35 29.38 10.63
N PRO A 125 -16.41 30.31 10.89
CA PRO A 125 -15.83 30.42 12.22
C PRO A 125 -16.94 30.78 13.20
N VAL A 126 -17.05 30.00 14.28
CA VAL A 126 -17.88 30.34 15.44
C VAL A 126 -17.15 31.49 16.15
N GLY A 127 -17.58 32.72 15.90
CA GLY A 127 -16.99 33.93 16.46
C GLY A 127 -17.99 35.07 16.47
N THR A 128 -18.28 35.54 17.68
CA THR A 128 -19.30 36.52 18.09
C THR A 128 -19.08 37.94 17.53
N GLY A 129 -20.10 38.51 16.90
CA GLY A 129 -20.21 39.95 16.62
C GLY A 129 -21.22 40.26 15.49
N PRO A 130 -22.08 41.29 15.62
CA PRO A 130 -23.02 41.65 14.57
C PRO A 130 -22.32 42.56 13.57
N VAL A 131 -22.09 42.08 12.34
CA VAL A 131 -21.71 42.95 11.22
C VAL A 131 -22.74 42.74 10.11
N ALA A 132 -23.28 43.88 9.66
CA ALA A 132 -24.40 43.99 8.74
C ALA A 132 -24.18 43.19 7.45
N VAL A 133 -25.22 42.47 7.06
CA VAL A 133 -25.31 41.73 5.80
C VAL A 133 -25.68 42.72 4.71
N ASP A 134 -24.76 42.97 3.78
CA ASP A 134 -25.11 43.47 2.46
C ASP A 134 -25.50 42.25 1.61
N THR A 135 -26.80 42.07 1.41
CA THR A 135 -27.37 41.05 0.53
C THR A 135 -27.31 41.56 -0.90
N ASP A 136 -26.47 40.97 -1.76
CA ASP A 136 -26.77 40.66 -3.18
C ASP A 136 -25.53 40.16 -3.95
N ILE A 137 -25.08 38.93 -3.64
CA ILE A 137 -24.27 38.13 -4.56
C ILE A 137 -24.92 36.75 -4.68
N PRO A 138 -25.26 36.25 -5.89
CA PRO A 138 -25.93 34.96 -6.02
C PRO A 138 -25.02 33.85 -5.48
N ARG A 139 -25.49 33.12 -4.46
CA ARG A 139 -24.79 31.97 -3.85
C ARG A 139 -24.27 30.98 -4.89
N GLU A 140 -25.00 30.74 -5.98
CA GLU A 140 -24.57 29.87 -7.08
C GLU A 140 -23.25 30.29 -7.74
N LYS A 141 -22.99 31.60 -7.90
CA LYS A 141 -21.74 32.09 -8.51
C LYS A 141 -20.52 31.79 -7.61
N SER A 142 -20.69 31.86 -6.29
CA SER A 142 -19.63 31.58 -5.32
C SER A 142 -19.27 30.09 -5.27
N PHE A 143 -20.28 29.20 -5.23
CA PHE A 143 -20.06 27.75 -5.27
C PHE A 143 -19.44 27.29 -6.60
N ASN A 144 -19.89 27.82 -7.75
CA ASN A 144 -19.30 27.52 -9.05
C ASN A 144 -17.85 28.03 -9.18
N ARG A 145 -17.52 29.14 -8.52
CA ARG A 145 -16.16 29.68 -8.44
C ARG A 145 -15.25 28.79 -7.60
N THR A 146 -15.66 28.36 -6.41
CA THR A 146 -14.88 27.42 -5.59
C THR A 146 -14.69 26.07 -6.30
N ARG A 147 -15.73 25.56 -6.97
CA ARG A 147 -15.65 24.32 -7.77
C ARG A 147 -14.68 24.42 -8.95
N SER A 148 -14.72 25.53 -9.70
CA SER A 148 -13.78 25.75 -10.81
C SER A 148 -12.32 25.92 -10.33
N PHE A 149 -12.11 26.53 -9.16
CA PHE A 149 -10.79 26.61 -8.55
C PHE A 149 -10.27 25.24 -8.08
N ALA A 150 -11.10 24.43 -7.44
CA ALA A 150 -10.72 23.09 -7.00
C ALA A 150 -10.39 22.17 -8.18
N ILE A 151 -11.19 22.21 -9.26
CA ILE A 151 -10.91 21.46 -10.50
C ILE A 151 -9.58 21.92 -11.13
N ARG A 152 -9.31 23.24 -11.17
CA ARG A 152 -8.05 23.76 -11.69
C ARG A 152 -6.85 23.29 -10.85
N ARG A 153 -6.98 23.27 -9.51
CA ARG A 153 -5.95 22.76 -8.61
C ARG A 153 -5.73 21.25 -8.75
N LEU A 154 -6.80 20.47 -8.93
CA LEU A 154 -6.69 19.03 -9.21
C LEU A 154 -5.91 18.77 -10.51
N ASN A 155 -6.12 19.59 -11.54
CA ASN A 155 -5.37 19.49 -12.80
C ASN A 155 -3.91 19.96 -12.69
N MET A 156 -3.54 20.66 -11.60
CA MET A 156 -2.17 21.12 -11.33
C MET A 156 -1.38 20.17 -10.42
N LEU A 157 -1.99 19.07 -9.95
CA LEU A 157 -1.28 18.07 -9.17
C LEU A 157 -0.17 17.43 -10.01
N ASN A 158 1.01 17.29 -9.41
CA ASN A 158 2.11 16.54 -10.03
C ASN A 158 1.81 15.03 -10.06
N SER A 159 2.64 14.26 -10.77
CA SER A 159 2.44 12.80 -10.89
C SER A 159 2.40 12.11 -9.51
N ARG A 160 3.38 12.38 -8.63
CA ARG A 160 3.41 11.82 -7.27
C ARG A 160 2.13 12.09 -6.46
N GLN A 161 1.58 13.30 -6.55
CA GLN A 161 0.34 13.69 -5.90
C GLN A 161 -0.89 12.99 -6.49
N ARG A 162 -0.96 12.84 -7.82
CA ARG A 162 -2.04 12.09 -8.49
C ARG A 162 -1.99 10.61 -8.10
N GLY A 163 -0.81 9.98 -8.14
CA GLY A 163 -0.63 8.59 -7.75
C GLY A 163 -1.06 8.33 -6.32
N ALA A 164 -0.63 9.20 -5.39
CA ALA A 164 -1.01 9.09 -3.99
C ALA A 164 -2.51 9.31 -3.75
N ARG A 165 -3.13 10.26 -4.46
CA ARG A 165 -4.59 10.46 -4.39
C ARG A 165 -5.37 9.25 -4.89
N ASN A 166 -4.87 8.63 -5.96
CA ASN A 166 -5.51 7.50 -6.62
C ASN A 166 -5.20 6.14 -5.94
N ARG A 167 -4.45 6.13 -4.82
CA ARG A 167 -3.96 4.88 -4.22
C ARG A 167 -5.05 3.95 -3.71
N GLN A 168 -6.22 4.51 -3.38
CA GLN A 168 -7.41 3.80 -2.91
C GLN A 168 -8.53 3.83 -3.97
N ASP A 169 -8.17 3.90 -5.25
CA ASP A 169 -9.15 3.95 -6.32
C ASP A 169 -9.94 2.65 -6.46
N TRP A 170 -9.39 1.50 -6.08
CA TRP A 170 -10.09 0.22 -6.15
C TRP A 170 -10.59 -0.19 -4.78
N VAL A 171 -11.89 -0.43 -4.69
CA VAL A 171 -12.57 -0.89 -3.48
C VAL A 171 -13.42 -2.11 -3.77
N ARG A 172 -13.60 -2.97 -2.76
CA ARG A 172 -14.53 -4.10 -2.83
C ARG A 172 -15.95 -3.60 -2.56
N LYS A 173 -16.92 -3.99 -3.38
CA LYS A 173 -18.35 -3.71 -3.18
C LYS A 173 -19.14 -5.02 -3.24
N VAL A 174 -20.26 -5.09 -2.53
CA VAL A 174 -21.18 -6.24 -2.58
C VAL A 174 -22.19 -6.04 -3.71
N GLY A 175 -22.28 -7.02 -4.60
CA GLY A 175 -23.21 -7.07 -5.72
C GLY A 175 -24.63 -7.45 -5.28
N ILE A 176 -25.58 -7.27 -6.18
CA ILE A 176 -26.98 -7.68 -5.98
C ILE A 176 -27.07 -9.22 -5.86
N ASP A 177 -26.11 -9.93 -6.47
CA ASP A 177 -25.92 -11.38 -6.41
C ASP A 177 -25.25 -11.85 -5.10
N GLY A 178 -24.91 -10.93 -4.20
CA GLY A 178 -24.21 -11.21 -2.95
C GLY A 178 -22.71 -11.50 -3.11
N LYS A 179 -22.15 -11.44 -4.32
CA LYS A 179 -20.71 -11.59 -4.56
C LYS A 179 -19.97 -10.28 -4.34
N ARG A 180 -18.67 -10.34 -4.06
CA ARG A 180 -17.83 -9.14 -4.00
C ARG A 180 -17.27 -8.86 -5.38
N TYR A 181 -17.30 -7.59 -5.79
CA TYR A 181 -16.69 -7.13 -7.04
C TYR A 181 -15.76 -5.95 -6.78
N TRP A 182 -14.75 -5.82 -7.64
CA TRP A 182 -13.89 -4.64 -7.67
C TRP A 182 -14.63 -3.47 -8.33
N ALA A 183 -14.63 -2.32 -7.66
CA ALA A 183 -15.24 -1.09 -8.16
C ALA A 183 -14.29 0.08 -7.98
N LYS A 184 -14.40 1.07 -8.87
CA LYS A 184 -13.74 2.35 -8.64
C LYS A 184 -14.42 3.12 -7.51
N ARG A 185 -13.62 3.69 -6.62
CA ARG A 185 -14.07 4.60 -5.56
C ARG A 185 -14.67 5.84 -6.21
N GLU A 186 -15.87 6.21 -5.77
CA GLU A 186 -16.54 7.42 -6.21
C GLU A 186 -15.91 8.62 -5.50
N LEU A 187 -15.05 9.36 -6.21
CA LEU A 187 -14.52 10.62 -5.71
C LEU A 187 -15.59 11.73 -5.83
N PRO A 188 -15.68 12.67 -4.87
CA PRO A 188 -16.63 13.78 -4.92
C PRO A 188 -16.50 14.64 -6.19
N PHE A 189 -15.31 14.64 -6.82
CA PHE A 189 -15.01 15.34 -8.06
C PHE A 189 -14.09 14.49 -8.94
N PRO A 190 -14.53 14.07 -10.16
CA PRO A 190 -13.68 13.34 -11.09
C PRO A 190 -12.60 14.25 -11.70
N LEU A 191 -11.38 13.73 -11.84
CA LEU A 191 -10.31 14.34 -12.65
C LEU A 191 -10.59 14.04 -14.13
N GLY A 192 -11.04 15.03 -14.91
CA GLY A 192 -11.12 14.92 -16.37
C GLY A 192 -12.41 15.43 -17.02
N SER A 193 -12.29 15.85 -18.28
CA SER A 193 -13.15 16.78 -19.03
C SER A 193 -14.62 16.38 -19.21
N ALA A 194 -15.47 16.68 -18.23
CA ALA A 194 -16.87 16.91 -18.54
C ALA A 194 -16.99 18.27 -19.22
N LYS A 195 -17.03 18.30 -20.57
CA LYS A 195 -17.67 19.43 -21.26
C LYS A 195 -19.07 19.55 -20.65
N PRO A 196 -19.48 20.71 -20.11
CA PRO A 196 -20.83 20.86 -19.62
C PRO A 196 -21.78 20.60 -20.80
N LYS A 197 -22.57 19.53 -20.71
CA LYS A 197 -23.74 19.36 -21.57
C LYS A 197 -24.71 20.47 -21.15
N ASP A 198 -24.84 21.49 -21.98
CA ASP A 198 -25.91 22.46 -21.87
C ASP A 198 -27.24 21.70 -21.93
N LYS A 199 -27.88 21.56 -20.78
CA LYS A 199 -29.28 21.15 -20.70
C LYS A 199 -30.11 22.41 -20.84
N ASN A 200 -30.57 22.69 -22.06
CA ASN A 200 -31.70 23.57 -22.29
C ASN A 200 -32.64 22.88 -23.27
N GLU A 201 -33.67 22.22 -22.74
CA GLU A 201 -34.90 21.91 -23.45
C GLU A 201 -36.01 21.65 -22.43
N ALA A 202 -36.88 22.65 -22.25
CA ALA A 202 -38.34 22.55 -22.13
C ALA A 202 -38.92 23.88 -21.61
N GLY A 203 -39.74 24.53 -22.45
CA GLY A 203 -40.54 25.70 -22.08
C GLY A 203 -41.01 26.49 -23.31
N GLU A 204 -42.08 26.00 -23.95
CA GLU A 204 -42.86 26.72 -24.95
C GLU A 204 -43.53 27.98 -24.35
N ASP A 205 -43.42 29.12 -25.05
CA ASP A 205 -44.54 29.95 -25.53
C ASP A 205 -44.04 31.37 -25.86
N GLY A 206 -44.47 31.91 -27.02
CA GLY A 206 -44.36 33.36 -27.29
C GLY A 206 -43.92 33.75 -28.69
N ASN A 207 -44.89 33.73 -29.60
CA ASN A 207 -44.96 34.44 -30.87
C ASN A 207 -44.20 35.79 -30.91
N ASP A 208 -43.20 35.95 -31.78
CA ASP A 208 -43.11 37.18 -32.60
C ASP A 208 -42.24 37.03 -33.85
N LYS A 209 -42.73 37.66 -34.92
CA LYS A 209 -42.19 37.66 -36.29
C LYS A 209 -40.87 38.42 -36.35
N ILE A 210 -39.95 37.97 -37.22
CA ILE A 210 -39.36 38.81 -38.28
C ILE A 210 -38.84 37.87 -39.39
N ARG A 211 -39.22 38.22 -40.60
CA ARG A 211 -38.96 37.59 -41.89
C ARG A 211 -37.86 38.41 -42.58
N ILE A 212 -36.81 37.78 -43.11
CA ILE A 212 -36.04 38.30 -44.27
C ILE A 212 -35.64 37.13 -45.17
N ASP A 213 -35.84 37.32 -46.47
CA ASP A 213 -35.91 36.37 -47.56
C ASP A 213 -34.54 35.85 -48.11
N ILE A 214 -34.50 34.56 -48.49
CA ILE A 214 -34.05 33.90 -49.77
C ILE A 214 -33.14 34.75 -50.71
N PRO A 215 -32.05 34.23 -51.34
CA PRO A 215 -32.18 33.11 -52.29
C PRO A 215 -31.11 32.03 -52.42
N ALA A 216 -31.62 30.94 -53.02
CA ALA A 216 -30.99 29.70 -53.44
C ALA A 216 -29.99 29.86 -54.60
N THR A 217 -29.16 28.82 -54.78
CA THR A 217 -28.68 28.41 -56.11
C THR A 217 -28.74 26.89 -56.21
N ASP A 218 -29.43 26.45 -57.27
CA ASP A 218 -29.61 25.07 -57.74
C ASP A 218 -28.34 24.51 -58.39
N ALA A 219 -28.19 23.18 -58.37
CA ALA A 219 -27.77 22.39 -59.55
C ALA A 219 -27.95 20.87 -59.32
N ASP A 220 -28.98 20.33 -59.98
CA ASP A 220 -29.03 19.10 -60.81
C ASP A 220 -28.45 17.77 -60.28
N MET A 221 -29.31 16.77 -60.02
CA MET A 221 -29.90 15.79 -60.96
C MET A 221 -28.92 14.73 -61.49
N LEU A 222 -29.14 13.46 -61.09
CA LEU A 222 -29.53 12.35 -61.98
C LEU A 222 -29.57 11.00 -61.20
N SER A 223 -30.72 10.33 -61.30
CA SER A 223 -30.88 8.88 -61.06
C SER A 223 -31.14 8.19 -62.40
N PRO A 224 -31.01 6.85 -62.49
CA PRO A 224 -32.20 6.11 -62.88
C PRO A 224 -32.46 4.78 -62.14
N LYS A 225 -33.76 4.51 -62.12
CA LYS A 225 -34.63 3.40 -61.67
C LYS A 225 -34.24 1.94 -62.04
N GLY A 226 -34.81 1.02 -61.24
CA GLY A 226 -35.31 -0.32 -61.65
C GLY A 226 -35.40 -1.30 -60.46
N ALA A 227 -36.46 -1.31 -59.64
CA ALA A 227 -37.75 -2.03 -59.78
C ALA A 227 -37.66 -3.58 -59.70
N GLY A 228 -38.24 -4.16 -58.64
CA GLY A 228 -38.50 -5.60 -58.48
C GLY A 228 -39.07 -5.97 -57.11
N SER A 229 -40.40 -5.89 -56.98
CA SER A 229 -41.21 -6.22 -55.79
C SER A 229 -41.67 -7.69 -55.83
N THR A 230 -41.77 -8.37 -54.67
CA THR A 230 -42.82 -9.36 -54.38
C THR A 230 -43.02 -9.54 -52.86
N THR A 231 -44.16 -9.00 -52.38
CA THR A 231 -45.15 -9.55 -51.42
C THR A 231 -44.68 -10.52 -50.31
N ALA A 232 -44.67 -10.16 -49.02
CA ALA A 232 -45.78 -9.95 -48.07
C ALA A 232 -46.32 -11.24 -47.39
N ALA A 233 -46.09 -11.36 -46.08
CA ALA A 233 -47.02 -11.97 -45.12
C ALA A 233 -46.78 -11.39 -43.71
N SER A 234 -47.80 -10.74 -43.19
CA SER A 234 -47.89 -10.12 -41.86
C SER A 234 -48.17 -11.14 -40.76
N THR A 235 -47.56 -10.99 -39.58
CA THR A 235 -48.26 -11.27 -38.33
C THR A 235 -47.66 -10.48 -37.18
N THR A 236 -48.57 -9.89 -36.42
CA THR A 236 -48.40 -9.01 -35.27
C THR A 236 -47.81 -9.70 -34.03
N SER A 237 -47.08 -8.91 -33.26
CA SER A 237 -47.20 -8.73 -31.79
C SER A 237 -45.97 -9.05 -30.93
N THR A 238 -45.85 -8.18 -29.91
CA THR A 238 -45.11 -8.26 -28.65
C THR A 238 -43.66 -7.79 -28.62
N ALA A 239 -43.51 -6.74 -27.81
CA ALA A 239 -42.29 -6.10 -27.38
C ALA A 239 -41.47 -6.98 -26.42
N SER A 240 -40.26 -6.50 -26.13
CA SER A 240 -39.26 -7.00 -25.19
C SER A 240 -38.30 -8.04 -25.76
N THR A 241 -37.10 -7.59 -26.09
CA THR A 241 -35.86 -7.94 -25.37
C THR A 241 -34.74 -7.11 -25.95
N THR A 242 -34.13 -6.32 -25.08
CA THR A 242 -32.95 -5.50 -25.35
C THR A 242 -31.79 -6.40 -25.74
N ASP A 243 -31.20 -6.08 -26.87
CA ASP A 243 -30.01 -6.69 -27.45
C ASP A 243 -28.80 -6.49 -26.50
N PRO A 244 -28.23 -7.56 -25.91
CA PRO A 244 -27.12 -7.46 -24.96
C PRO A 244 -25.82 -6.96 -25.62
N ASP A 245 -25.75 -6.92 -26.95
CA ASP A 245 -24.54 -6.54 -27.68
C ASP A 245 -24.40 -5.00 -27.88
N LYS A 246 -25.39 -4.20 -27.44
CA LYS A 246 -25.34 -2.73 -27.49
C LYS A 246 -24.92 -2.04 -26.19
N GLU A 247 -24.55 -2.80 -25.16
CA GLU A 247 -24.05 -2.27 -23.88
C GLU A 247 -22.51 -2.16 -23.80
N LEU A 248 -21.80 -2.43 -24.90
CA LEU A 248 -20.33 -2.42 -24.98
C LEU A 248 -19.72 -1.07 -25.40
N VAL A 249 -20.54 -0.07 -25.79
CA VAL A 249 -20.04 1.23 -26.31
C VAL A 249 -19.81 2.27 -25.19
N HIS A 250 -19.98 1.90 -23.91
CA HIS A 250 -19.81 2.79 -22.75
C HIS A 250 -19.02 2.18 -21.58
N GLN A 251 -17.96 1.39 -21.81
CA GLN A 251 -17.14 0.82 -20.74
C GLN A 251 -15.77 1.50 -20.60
N PRO A 252 -15.50 2.32 -19.55
CA PRO A 252 -14.42 3.32 -19.63
C PRO A 252 -13.09 2.97 -18.91
N SER A 253 -12.91 1.80 -18.28
CA SER A 253 -11.62 1.50 -17.61
C SER A 253 -11.19 0.04 -17.69
N LEU A 254 -10.22 -0.21 -18.57
CA LEU A 254 -9.43 -1.44 -18.65
C LEU A 254 -8.65 -1.66 -17.35
N ALA A 255 -8.89 -2.79 -16.67
CA ALA A 255 -8.11 -3.20 -15.51
C ALA A 255 -8.09 -4.73 -15.31
N PHE A 256 -6.96 -5.22 -14.79
CA PHE A 256 -6.67 -6.64 -14.66
C PHE A 256 -6.30 -7.02 -13.24
N VAL A 257 -6.69 -8.23 -12.83
CA VAL A 257 -6.35 -8.81 -11.53
C VAL A 257 -5.53 -10.08 -11.76
N SER A 258 -4.42 -10.21 -11.02
CA SER A 258 -3.58 -11.40 -10.98
C SER A 258 -4.29 -12.57 -10.29
N GLN A 259 -4.34 -13.73 -10.93
CA GLN A 259 -4.85 -14.97 -10.38
C GLN A 259 -3.92 -16.14 -10.70
N LEU A 260 -3.59 -16.92 -9.69
CA LEU A 260 -2.93 -18.20 -9.87
C LEU A 260 -3.95 -19.26 -10.30
N ALA A 261 -3.86 -19.71 -11.55
CA ALA A 261 -4.71 -20.77 -12.08
C ALA A 261 -4.00 -22.13 -11.98
N GLN A 262 -4.50 -23.03 -11.14
CA GLN A 262 -4.00 -24.40 -11.06
C GLN A 262 -4.62 -25.26 -12.16
N THR A 263 -3.79 -26.04 -12.85
CA THR A 263 -4.22 -27.00 -13.87
C THR A 263 -3.53 -28.34 -13.66
N PRO A 264 -4.05 -29.46 -14.18
CA PRO A 264 -3.35 -30.75 -14.09
C PRO A 264 -1.92 -30.73 -14.66
N ARG A 265 -1.63 -29.82 -15.60
CA ARG A 265 -0.29 -29.62 -16.18
C ARG A 265 0.61 -28.72 -15.33
N HIS A 266 0.02 -27.83 -14.54
CA HIS A 266 0.72 -26.88 -13.66
C HIS A 266 0.11 -26.96 -12.25
N PRO A 267 0.47 -27.98 -11.46
CA PRO A 267 -0.09 -28.16 -10.12
C PRO A 267 0.32 -27.04 -9.16
N GLU A 268 1.50 -26.44 -9.34
CA GLU A 268 1.94 -25.26 -8.58
C GLU A 268 1.22 -23.97 -9.00
N GLY A 269 0.37 -24.03 -10.03
CA GLY A 269 -0.33 -22.89 -10.61
C GLY A 269 0.40 -22.26 -11.79
N ARG A 270 -0.33 -21.48 -12.57
CA ARG A 270 0.19 -20.56 -13.58
C ARG A 270 -0.37 -19.17 -13.31
N MET A 271 0.47 -18.14 -13.29
CA MET A 271 -0.02 -16.77 -13.19
C MET A 271 -0.86 -16.42 -14.42
N THR A 272 -2.08 -15.96 -14.18
CA THR A 272 -3.02 -15.53 -15.20
C THR A 272 -3.59 -14.17 -14.82
N PHE A 273 -4.07 -13.42 -15.81
CA PHE A 273 -4.63 -12.10 -15.60
C PHE A 273 -6.00 -12.03 -16.22
N LYS A 274 -7.01 -11.79 -15.38
CA LYS A 274 -8.41 -11.66 -15.79
C LYS A 274 -8.87 -10.22 -15.64
N GLU A 275 -9.89 -9.84 -16.40
CA GLU A 275 -10.51 -8.54 -16.23
C GLU A 275 -11.15 -8.45 -14.83
N TYR A 276 -11.02 -7.29 -14.18
CA TYR A 276 -11.49 -7.09 -12.81
C TYR A 276 -12.96 -7.45 -12.57
N ARG A 277 -13.81 -7.42 -13.62
CA ARG A 277 -15.25 -7.74 -13.56
C ARG A 277 -15.54 -9.23 -13.51
N GLU A 278 -14.62 -10.05 -14.00
CA GLU A 278 -14.75 -11.50 -14.06
C GLU A 278 -14.29 -12.18 -12.76
N VAL A 279 -13.72 -11.39 -11.84
CA VAL A 279 -13.09 -11.86 -10.61
C VAL A 279 -13.95 -11.51 -9.41
N ASP A 280 -14.36 -12.54 -8.65
CA ASP A 280 -14.89 -12.35 -7.31
C ASP A 280 -13.77 -11.77 -6.43
N ALA A 281 -13.99 -10.59 -5.86
CA ALA A 281 -12.99 -9.87 -5.09
C ALA A 281 -12.65 -10.51 -3.74
N ARG A 282 -13.28 -11.64 -3.38
CA ARG A 282 -12.91 -12.52 -2.26
C ARG A 282 -11.79 -13.48 -2.61
N VAL A 283 -11.54 -13.71 -3.89
CA VAL A 283 -10.51 -14.63 -4.34
C VAL A 283 -9.16 -13.93 -4.22
N ALA A 284 -8.31 -14.47 -3.34
CA ALA A 284 -6.94 -14.02 -3.16
C ALA A 284 -6.09 -14.34 -4.41
N SER A 285 -4.91 -13.73 -4.54
CA SER A 285 -4.06 -13.91 -5.73
C SER A 285 -3.64 -15.37 -5.95
N ARG A 286 -3.59 -16.18 -4.88
CA ARG A 286 -3.30 -17.63 -4.94
C ARG A 286 -4.50 -18.51 -5.31
N GLY A 287 -5.68 -17.92 -5.55
CA GLY A 287 -6.87 -18.62 -6.05
C GLY A 287 -7.78 -19.23 -4.99
N TYR A 288 -7.51 -19.04 -3.69
CA TYR A 288 -8.42 -19.44 -2.61
C TYR A 288 -9.39 -18.31 -2.25
N GLU A 289 -10.55 -18.69 -1.71
CA GLU A 289 -11.57 -17.74 -1.25
C GLU A 289 -11.32 -17.34 0.21
N ILE A 290 -11.25 -16.03 0.47
CA ILE A 290 -11.23 -15.49 1.83
C ILE A 290 -12.67 -15.54 2.38
N SER A 291 -12.83 -15.98 3.63
CA SER A 291 -14.15 -16.04 4.25
C SER A 291 -14.76 -14.63 4.38
N GLU A 292 -16.09 -14.50 4.32
CA GLU A 292 -16.75 -13.19 4.50
C GLU A 292 -16.40 -12.55 5.85
N GLN A 293 -16.28 -13.36 6.91
CA GLN A 293 -15.95 -12.86 8.25
C GLN A 293 -14.54 -12.27 8.29
N ASP A 294 -13.56 -12.97 7.70
CA ASP A 294 -12.19 -12.49 7.65
C ASP A 294 -12.10 -11.25 6.75
N LEU A 295 -12.81 -11.24 5.62
CA LEU A 295 -12.82 -10.08 4.73
C LEU A 295 -13.44 -8.85 5.39
N GLU A 296 -14.52 -9.01 6.17
CA GLU A 296 -15.10 -7.91 6.96
C GLU A 296 -14.12 -7.35 7.99
N ILE A 297 -13.34 -8.21 8.65
CA ILE A 297 -12.28 -7.78 9.59
C ILE A 297 -11.19 -7.01 8.85
N LEU A 298 -10.71 -7.54 7.72
CA LEU A 298 -9.69 -6.89 6.90
C LEU A 298 -10.16 -5.53 6.37
N GLU A 299 -11.42 -5.41 5.95
CA GLU A 299 -12.01 -4.14 5.50
C GLU A 299 -12.13 -3.12 6.64
N GLN A 300 -12.48 -3.57 7.85
CA GLN A 300 -12.51 -2.71 9.04
C GLN A 300 -11.12 -2.19 9.38
N VAL A 301 -10.09 -3.04 9.33
CA VAL A 301 -8.69 -2.62 9.57
C VAL A 301 -8.21 -1.71 8.45
N ALA A 302 -8.51 -2.01 7.19
CA ALA A 302 -8.12 -1.19 6.03
C ALA A 302 -8.71 0.23 6.06
N ALA A 303 -9.83 0.44 6.76
CA ALA A 303 -10.44 1.74 6.95
C ALA A 303 -9.76 2.59 8.04
N LEU A 304 -8.93 1.99 8.90
CA LEU A 304 -8.20 2.71 9.95
C LEU A 304 -7.07 3.58 9.37
N PRO A 305 -6.59 4.59 10.11
CA PRO A 305 -5.34 5.27 9.78
C PRO A 305 -4.16 4.30 9.69
N PHE A 306 -3.17 4.63 8.84
CA PHE A 306 -2.01 3.78 8.61
C PHE A 306 -1.28 3.33 9.89
N LYS A 307 -1.17 4.20 10.91
CA LYS A 307 -0.58 3.87 12.22
C LYS A 307 -1.24 2.62 12.81
N ASP A 308 -2.56 2.58 12.83
CA ASP A 308 -3.32 1.52 13.48
C ASP A 308 -3.31 0.23 12.63
N LYS A 309 -3.33 0.36 11.30
CA LYS A 309 -3.09 -0.77 10.38
C LYS A 309 -1.75 -1.44 10.65
N TYR A 310 -0.70 -0.63 10.77
CA TYR A 310 0.65 -1.12 11.00
C TYR A 310 0.81 -1.77 12.38
N ALA A 311 0.20 -1.18 13.42
CA ALA A 311 0.17 -1.79 14.75
C ALA A 311 -0.54 -3.15 14.75
N TRP A 312 -1.68 -3.25 14.06
CA TRP A 312 -2.39 -4.52 13.86
C TRP A 312 -1.50 -5.53 13.11
N PHE A 313 -0.82 -5.11 12.03
CA PHE A 313 0.07 -5.96 11.25
C PHE A 313 1.25 -6.51 12.08
N LEU A 314 1.87 -5.67 12.91
CA LEU A 314 2.93 -6.10 13.83
C LEU A 314 2.42 -7.11 14.87
N GLU A 315 1.21 -6.93 15.40
CA GLU A 315 0.57 -7.89 16.30
C GLU A 315 0.34 -9.25 15.60
N GLN A 316 -0.11 -9.23 14.34
CA GLN A 316 -0.33 -10.48 13.58
C GLN A 316 0.97 -11.19 13.22
N THR A 317 1.99 -10.45 12.75
CA THR A 317 3.28 -11.02 12.34
C THR A 317 4.09 -11.54 13.52
N SER A 318 4.11 -10.83 14.64
CA SER A 318 4.77 -11.31 15.87
C SER A 318 4.15 -12.61 16.40
N ALA A 319 2.85 -12.83 16.20
CA ALA A 319 2.18 -14.08 16.56
C ALA A 319 2.56 -15.27 15.64
N LEU A 320 3.13 -15.02 14.45
CA LEU A 320 3.65 -16.07 13.57
C LEU A 320 5.04 -16.55 14.02
N ILE A 321 5.87 -15.65 14.55
CA ILE A 321 7.25 -15.94 14.93
C ILE A 321 7.28 -16.94 16.08
N LYS A 322 8.03 -18.03 15.90
CA LYS A 322 8.22 -19.04 16.94
C LYS A 322 9.17 -18.52 18.03
N PRO A 323 8.95 -18.90 19.31
CA PRO A 323 9.89 -18.60 20.39
C PRO A 323 11.28 -19.15 20.07
N TRP A 324 12.32 -18.39 20.45
CA TRP A 324 13.72 -18.82 20.27
C TRP A 324 14.04 -20.17 20.94
N GLU A 325 13.33 -20.49 22.04
CA GLU A 325 13.47 -21.75 22.78
C GLU A 325 13.10 -22.98 21.94
N ASP A 326 12.24 -22.81 20.93
CA ASP A 326 11.79 -23.87 20.03
C ASP A 326 12.79 -24.14 18.88
N GLY A 327 13.75 -23.23 18.67
CA GLY A 327 14.79 -23.34 17.64
C GLY A 327 15.02 -22.03 16.87
N HIS A 328 16.02 -22.06 15.99
CA HIS A 328 16.34 -20.95 15.09
C HIS A 328 16.94 -21.47 13.77
N LEU A 329 16.76 -20.70 12.69
CA LEU A 329 17.35 -20.93 11.38
C LEU A 329 18.76 -20.34 11.35
N LYS A 330 19.76 -21.21 11.41
CA LYS A 330 21.16 -20.81 11.29
C LYS A 330 21.59 -20.79 9.83
N MET A 331 21.86 -19.60 9.30
CA MET A 331 22.37 -19.39 7.94
C MET A 331 23.85 -19.00 8.00
N ARG A 332 24.67 -19.69 7.19
CA ARG A 332 26.12 -19.46 7.12
C ARG A 332 26.48 -19.02 5.73
N VAL A 333 27.05 -17.83 5.57
CA VAL A 333 27.29 -17.23 4.26
C VAL A 333 28.68 -16.60 4.15
N HIS A 334 29.27 -16.63 2.97
CA HIS A 334 30.45 -15.84 2.62
C HIS A 334 30.01 -14.49 2.03
N ARG A 335 30.70 -13.40 2.39
CA ARG A 335 30.41 -12.06 1.84
C ARG A 335 30.54 -12.02 0.31
N GLU A 336 31.53 -12.72 -0.24
CA GLU A 336 31.80 -12.78 -1.69
C GLU A 336 30.65 -13.43 -2.47
N ASN A 337 29.97 -14.42 -1.89
CA ASN A 337 28.91 -15.20 -2.53
C ASN A 337 27.53 -15.00 -1.88
N ILE A 338 27.35 -13.86 -1.20
CA ILE A 338 26.23 -13.66 -0.27
C ILE A 338 24.87 -13.90 -0.93
N LEU A 339 24.68 -13.46 -2.18
CA LEU A 339 23.41 -13.63 -2.88
C LEU A 339 23.09 -15.11 -3.15
N VAL A 340 24.04 -15.86 -3.73
CA VAL A 340 23.84 -17.25 -4.13
C VAL A 340 23.56 -18.12 -2.90
N GLU A 341 24.46 -18.06 -1.90
CA GLU A 341 24.37 -18.90 -0.71
C GLU A 341 23.13 -18.57 0.14
N SER A 342 22.70 -17.30 0.14
CA SER A 342 21.47 -16.90 0.84
C SER A 342 20.22 -17.44 0.14
N MET A 343 20.16 -17.36 -1.19
CA MET A 343 19.00 -17.86 -1.95
C MET A 343 18.86 -19.38 -1.82
N GLU A 344 19.97 -20.12 -1.90
CA GLU A 344 19.97 -21.57 -1.69
C GLU A 344 19.47 -21.95 -0.28
N GLN A 345 19.98 -21.27 0.75
CA GLN A 345 19.58 -21.54 2.13
C GLN A 345 18.13 -21.15 2.40
N LEU A 346 17.67 -20.00 1.89
CA LEU A 346 16.27 -19.56 2.00
C LEU A 346 15.33 -20.56 1.32
N LEU A 347 15.67 -21.07 0.14
CA LEU A 347 14.88 -22.10 -0.57
C LEU A 347 14.91 -23.45 0.14
N GLY A 348 16.03 -23.78 0.81
CA GLY A 348 16.18 -25.01 1.60
C GLY A 348 15.39 -25.03 2.91
N VAL A 349 14.88 -23.88 3.38
CA VAL A 349 14.04 -23.82 4.58
C VAL A 349 12.75 -24.60 4.37
N GLN A 350 12.48 -25.52 5.30
CA GLN A 350 11.24 -26.29 5.35
C GLN A 350 10.09 -25.45 5.92
N MET A 351 8.87 -25.70 5.48
CA MET A 351 7.69 -24.90 5.87
C MET A 351 7.43 -24.91 7.37
N GLU A 352 7.77 -26.00 8.06
CA GLU A 352 7.62 -26.12 9.51
C GLU A 352 8.55 -25.18 10.28
N HIS A 353 9.64 -24.74 9.66
CA HIS A 353 10.66 -23.87 10.24
C HIS A 353 10.64 -22.45 9.67
N ILE A 354 9.76 -22.12 8.72
CA ILE A 354 9.77 -20.84 8.00
C ILE A 354 9.63 -19.61 8.92
N HIS A 355 8.94 -19.78 10.06
CA HIS A 355 8.74 -18.76 11.08
C HIS A 355 9.69 -18.87 12.29
N MET A 356 10.70 -19.73 12.23
CA MET A 356 11.75 -19.75 13.26
C MET A 356 12.63 -18.49 13.14
N PRO A 357 13.13 -17.92 14.25
CA PRO A 357 14.05 -16.78 14.22
C PRO A 357 15.30 -17.06 13.38
N LEU A 358 15.85 -16.02 12.73
CA LEU A 358 17.06 -16.12 11.91
C LEU A 358 18.30 -15.96 12.78
N ARG A 359 19.38 -16.65 12.40
CA ARG A 359 20.72 -16.45 12.96
C ARG A 359 21.73 -16.47 11.83
N ILE A 360 22.31 -15.31 11.53
CA ILE A 360 23.30 -15.17 10.47
C ILE A 360 24.72 -15.33 11.02
N GLU A 361 25.56 -16.05 10.29
CA GLU A 361 27.00 -16.17 10.56
C GLU A 361 27.78 -15.99 9.25
N PHE A 362 28.63 -14.96 9.20
CA PHE A 362 29.59 -14.81 8.10
C PHE A 362 30.76 -15.77 8.30
N ILE A 363 31.02 -16.61 7.30
CA ILE A 363 32.05 -17.64 7.39
C ILE A 363 33.44 -17.00 7.34
N GLY A 364 34.27 -17.30 8.34
CA GLY A 364 35.62 -16.73 8.46
C GLY A 364 35.70 -15.52 9.39
N GLU A 365 34.56 -15.03 9.88
CA GLU A 365 34.47 -13.83 10.71
C GLU A 365 34.02 -14.18 12.14
N VAL A 366 34.49 -13.42 13.13
CA VAL A 366 34.06 -13.56 14.52
C VAL A 366 32.81 -12.70 14.73
N ALA A 367 31.68 -13.34 15.03
CA ALA A 367 30.43 -12.65 15.31
C ALA A 367 30.47 -11.93 16.67
N ILE A 368 30.31 -10.61 16.66
CA ILE A 368 30.25 -9.77 17.87
C ILE A 368 28.80 -9.42 18.22
N ASP A 369 27.97 -9.11 17.22
CA ASP A 369 26.60 -8.59 17.38
C ASP A 369 25.59 -9.37 16.52
N ALA A 370 24.96 -10.41 17.08
CA ALA A 370 24.15 -11.37 16.32
C ALA A 370 22.99 -10.75 15.50
N GLY A 371 22.29 -9.76 16.05
CA GLY A 371 21.20 -9.05 15.35
C GLY A 371 21.70 -7.96 14.39
N GLY A 372 22.92 -7.44 14.60
CA GLY A 372 23.59 -6.59 13.62
C GLY A 372 23.93 -7.34 12.34
N LEU A 373 24.37 -8.60 12.49
CA LEU A 373 24.64 -9.46 11.34
C LEU A 373 23.38 -9.77 10.53
N GLU A 374 22.22 -9.91 11.17
CA GLU A 374 20.96 -10.12 10.47
C GLU A 374 20.58 -8.90 9.62
N ARG A 375 20.63 -7.69 10.20
CA ARG A 375 20.34 -6.44 9.49
C ARG A 375 21.33 -6.18 8.36
N GLU A 376 22.61 -6.40 8.63
CA GLU A 376 23.67 -6.32 7.63
C GLU A 376 23.39 -7.28 6.48
N TRP A 377 23.08 -8.54 6.78
CA TRP A 377 22.76 -9.55 5.78
C TRP A 377 21.56 -9.15 4.93
N PHE A 378 20.46 -8.69 5.53
CA PHE A 378 19.31 -8.18 4.78
C PHE A 378 19.71 -7.04 3.84
N SER A 379 20.50 -6.07 4.32
CA SER A 379 20.97 -4.95 3.49
C SER A 379 21.82 -5.45 2.33
N LEU A 380 22.82 -6.29 2.58
CA LEU A 380 23.76 -6.79 1.57
C LEU A 380 23.09 -7.69 0.53
N VAL A 381 22.23 -8.62 0.96
CA VAL A 381 21.50 -9.50 0.04
C VAL A 381 20.53 -8.70 -0.81
N THR A 382 19.80 -7.75 -0.21
CA THR A 382 18.86 -6.90 -0.95
C THR A 382 19.61 -6.02 -1.97
N GLU A 383 20.72 -5.41 -1.59
CA GLU A 383 21.55 -4.61 -2.49
C GLU A 383 22.02 -5.43 -3.71
N ARG A 384 22.53 -6.64 -3.48
CA ARG A 384 22.95 -7.53 -4.57
C ARG A 384 21.78 -8.06 -5.40
N LEU A 385 20.64 -8.34 -4.79
CA LEU A 385 19.45 -8.84 -5.48
C LEU A 385 18.90 -7.83 -6.49
N PHE A 386 18.92 -6.54 -6.14
CA PHE A 386 18.41 -5.45 -6.97
C PHE A 386 19.48 -4.80 -7.87
N ASP A 387 20.72 -5.27 -7.83
CA ASP A 387 21.77 -4.85 -8.75
C ASP A 387 21.40 -5.25 -10.19
N GLU A 388 21.30 -4.27 -11.09
CA GLU A 388 20.93 -4.48 -12.49
C GLU A 388 21.92 -5.41 -13.23
N THR A 389 23.18 -5.49 -12.78
CA THR A 389 24.19 -6.38 -13.35
C THR A 389 23.87 -7.86 -13.12
N ILE A 390 23.10 -8.17 -12.06
CA ILE A 390 22.59 -9.53 -11.80
C ILE A 390 21.45 -9.89 -12.76
N GLY A 391 20.75 -8.89 -13.32
CA GLY A 391 19.75 -9.10 -14.36
C GLY A 391 18.40 -9.68 -13.92
N LEU A 392 18.14 -9.80 -12.61
CA LEU A 392 16.83 -10.24 -12.07
C LEU A 392 15.82 -9.09 -12.03
N PHE A 393 16.23 -7.93 -11.54
CA PHE A 393 15.42 -6.71 -11.51
C PHE A 393 16.06 -5.63 -12.38
N MET A 394 15.28 -4.63 -12.77
CA MET A 394 15.73 -3.46 -13.53
C MET A 394 14.98 -2.22 -13.05
N CYS A 395 15.56 -1.03 -13.20
CA CYS A 395 14.81 0.21 -12.95
C CYS A 395 13.66 0.33 -13.97
N ALA A 396 12.47 0.67 -13.48
CA ALA A 396 11.28 0.83 -14.31
C ALA A 396 11.42 2.03 -15.28
N HIS A 397 12.04 3.13 -14.82
CA HIS A 397 12.31 4.31 -15.63
C HIS A 397 13.52 5.07 -15.08
N VAL A 398 14.25 5.81 -15.91
CA VAL A 398 15.49 6.52 -15.52
C VAL A 398 15.26 7.51 -14.36
N ASP A 399 14.09 8.14 -14.32
CA ASP A 399 13.70 9.09 -13.26
C ASP A 399 13.05 8.43 -12.04
N SER A 400 12.62 7.17 -12.16
CA SER A 400 11.95 6.41 -11.10
C SER A 400 12.94 5.39 -10.56
N LEU A 401 13.51 5.64 -9.37
CA LEU A 401 14.41 4.72 -8.66
C LEU A 401 13.69 3.42 -8.17
N ALA A 402 12.56 3.07 -8.78
CA ALA A 402 11.77 1.90 -8.46
C ALA A 402 12.13 0.73 -9.39
N TYR A 403 12.30 -0.45 -8.79
CA TYR A 403 12.67 -1.68 -9.45
C TYR A 403 11.45 -2.47 -9.90
N VAL A 404 11.50 -2.99 -11.13
CA VAL A 404 10.56 -3.96 -11.68
C VAL A 404 11.29 -5.26 -12.00
N ILE A 405 10.55 -6.34 -12.08
CA ILE A 405 11.06 -7.63 -12.53
C ILE A 405 11.57 -7.48 -13.97
N ASN A 406 12.79 -7.94 -14.25
CA ASN A 406 13.31 -7.98 -15.60
C ASN A 406 12.64 -9.13 -16.39
N PRO A 407 11.89 -8.82 -17.48
CA PRO A 407 11.31 -9.83 -18.37
C PRO A 407 12.35 -10.81 -18.92
N ASN A 408 13.59 -10.34 -19.12
CA ASN A 408 14.68 -11.10 -19.73
C ASN A 408 15.58 -11.80 -18.70
N SER A 409 15.13 -11.93 -17.46
CA SER A 409 15.89 -12.56 -16.36
C SER A 409 16.35 -14.01 -16.64
N VAL A 410 15.70 -14.71 -17.57
CA VAL A 410 16.12 -16.05 -18.02
C VAL A 410 17.51 -16.05 -18.67
N GLU A 411 17.93 -14.94 -19.27
CA GLU A 411 19.28 -14.80 -19.86
C GLU A 411 20.35 -14.57 -18.79
N ALA A 412 19.99 -14.06 -17.62
CA ALA A 412 20.92 -13.84 -16.52
C ALA A 412 21.30 -15.15 -15.83
N SER A 413 20.33 -16.04 -15.64
CA SER A 413 20.54 -17.34 -15.00
C SER A 413 19.48 -18.35 -15.44
N ALA A 414 19.90 -19.59 -15.68
CA ALA A 414 18.98 -20.70 -15.91
C ALA A 414 18.05 -20.94 -14.71
N ASP A 415 18.50 -20.60 -13.51
CA ASP A 415 17.76 -20.77 -12.25
C ASP A 415 17.00 -19.50 -11.83
N HIS A 416 16.81 -18.51 -12.72
CA HIS A 416 16.21 -17.22 -12.37
C HIS A 416 14.86 -17.33 -11.63
N LEU A 417 14.02 -18.30 -11.97
CA LEU A 417 12.75 -18.55 -11.28
C LEU A 417 12.94 -18.99 -9.81
N LEU A 418 13.99 -19.77 -9.52
CA LEU A 418 14.36 -20.13 -8.15
C LEU A 418 14.84 -18.90 -7.39
N TYR A 419 15.63 -18.03 -8.03
CA TYR A 419 16.00 -16.74 -7.46
C TYR A 419 14.79 -15.87 -7.13
N PHE A 420 13.76 -15.81 -7.99
CA PHE A 420 12.52 -15.09 -7.65
C PHE A 420 11.78 -15.71 -6.47
N ARG A 421 11.72 -17.04 -6.37
CA ARG A 421 11.11 -17.69 -5.20
C ARG A 421 11.90 -17.42 -3.92
N GLY A 422 13.23 -17.44 -3.98
CA GLY A 422 14.12 -17.09 -2.87
C GLY A 422 13.99 -15.61 -2.47
N ALA A 423 13.97 -14.71 -3.45
CA ALA A 423 13.68 -13.30 -3.26
C ALA A 423 12.30 -13.10 -2.62
N GLY A 424 11.30 -13.87 -3.03
CA GLY A 424 9.98 -13.85 -2.42
C GLY A 424 10.03 -14.21 -0.93
N ARG A 425 10.77 -15.28 -0.58
CA ARG A 425 10.98 -15.63 0.83
C ARG A 425 11.73 -14.53 1.59
N LEU A 426 12.75 -13.92 0.98
CA LEU A 426 13.47 -12.79 1.57
C LEU A 426 12.53 -11.61 1.86
N LEU A 427 11.68 -11.23 0.89
CA LEU A 427 10.66 -10.18 1.06
C LEU A 427 9.65 -10.54 2.16
N GLY A 428 9.17 -11.78 2.19
CA GLY A 428 8.27 -12.28 3.22
C GLY A 428 8.91 -12.27 4.61
N ARG A 429 10.20 -12.62 4.71
CA ARG A 429 10.99 -12.54 5.95
C ARG A 429 11.20 -11.09 6.38
N ALA A 430 11.48 -10.18 5.45
CA ALA A 430 11.57 -8.76 5.76
C ALA A 430 10.26 -8.21 6.36
N LEU A 431 9.11 -8.63 5.81
CA LEU A 431 7.79 -8.32 6.37
C LEU A 431 7.54 -8.96 7.74
N LEU A 432 8.02 -10.18 7.97
CA LEU A 432 7.86 -10.93 9.22
C LEU A 432 8.68 -10.32 10.36
N GLU A 433 9.97 -10.03 10.10
CA GLU A 433 10.92 -9.47 11.07
C GLU A 433 10.85 -7.94 11.19
N GLY A 434 10.13 -7.26 10.29
CA GLY A 434 10.09 -5.80 10.23
C GLY A 434 11.40 -5.18 9.73
N GLN A 435 12.13 -5.89 8.86
CA GLN A 435 13.36 -5.42 8.24
C GLN A 435 13.04 -4.52 7.05
N LEU A 436 13.76 -3.39 6.96
CA LEU A 436 13.53 -2.40 5.93
C LEU A 436 14.51 -2.58 4.77
N MET A 437 14.00 -2.44 3.55
CA MET A 437 14.79 -2.51 2.33
C MET A 437 15.03 -1.11 1.75
N LYS A 438 16.20 -0.92 1.14
CA LYS A 438 16.52 0.31 0.42
C LYS A 438 15.86 0.37 -0.97
N ALA A 439 15.60 -0.79 -1.58
CA ALA A 439 15.07 -0.93 -2.93
C ALA A 439 13.54 -0.78 -2.97
N HIS A 440 13.06 0.20 -3.72
CA HIS A 440 11.63 0.45 -3.92
C HIS A 440 11.09 -0.44 -5.02
N LEU A 441 10.00 -1.17 -4.79
CA LEU A 441 9.34 -1.94 -5.84
C LEU A 441 8.40 -1.06 -6.65
N ALA A 442 8.39 -1.26 -7.97
CA ALA A 442 7.49 -0.56 -8.87
C ALA A 442 6.02 -0.90 -8.56
N LEU A 443 5.14 0.08 -8.78
CA LEU A 443 3.70 0.00 -8.51
C LEU A 443 3.04 -1.31 -8.99
N PRO A 444 3.31 -1.82 -10.21
CA PRO A 444 2.68 -3.06 -10.68
C PRO A 444 2.96 -4.25 -9.77
N VAL A 445 4.21 -4.39 -9.28
CA VAL A 445 4.62 -5.50 -8.41
C VAL A 445 3.88 -5.44 -7.08
N LEU A 446 3.79 -4.25 -6.47
CA LEU A 446 3.05 -4.03 -5.21
C LEU A 446 1.56 -4.33 -5.37
N LYS A 447 0.95 -3.92 -6.48
CA LYS A 447 -0.47 -4.21 -6.76
C LYS A 447 -0.74 -5.69 -6.97
N HIS A 448 0.16 -6.41 -7.64
CA HIS A 448 0.08 -7.86 -7.81
C HIS A 448 0.13 -8.59 -6.46
N LEU A 449 1.02 -8.19 -5.54
CA LEU A 449 1.08 -8.73 -4.17
C LEU A 449 -0.25 -8.53 -3.41
N LEU A 450 -0.86 -7.35 -3.55
CA LEU A 450 -2.16 -7.05 -2.91
C LEU A 450 -3.36 -7.67 -3.63
N GLY A 451 -3.19 -8.22 -4.83
CA GLY A 451 -4.29 -8.74 -5.65
C GLY A 451 -5.30 -7.66 -6.06
N VAL A 452 -4.86 -6.40 -6.16
CA VAL A 452 -5.71 -5.26 -6.56
C VAL A 452 -5.62 -5.02 -8.07
N PRO A 453 -6.68 -4.49 -8.71
CA PRO A 453 -6.66 -4.29 -10.16
C PRO A 453 -5.59 -3.29 -10.63
N ILE A 454 -4.87 -3.67 -11.69
CA ILE A 454 -3.94 -2.83 -12.44
C ILE A 454 -4.67 -2.27 -13.65
N SER A 455 -4.65 -0.96 -13.79
CA SER A 455 -5.45 -0.20 -14.75
C SER A 455 -4.58 0.61 -15.71
N PHE A 456 -5.18 1.10 -16.80
CA PHE A 456 -4.47 1.98 -17.74
C PHE A 456 -3.86 3.23 -17.09
N SER A 457 -4.48 3.79 -16.05
CA SER A 457 -3.93 4.93 -15.31
C SER A 457 -2.67 4.60 -14.51
N ASP A 458 -2.44 3.32 -14.18
CA ASP A 458 -1.27 2.91 -13.43
C ASP A 458 0.01 2.96 -14.29
N LEU A 459 -0.15 2.85 -15.61
CA LEU A 459 0.95 2.97 -16.56
C LEU A 459 1.61 4.36 -16.48
N GLU A 460 0.87 5.41 -16.13
CA GLU A 460 1.42 6.76 -15.93
C GLU A 460 2.56 6.79 -14.89
N PHE A 461 2.44 5.98 -13.84
CA PHE A 461 3.41 5.92 -12.73
C PHE A 461 4.50 4.86 -12.95
N PHE A 462 4.36 4.04 -13.99
CA PHE A 462 5.33 3.03 -14.37
C PHE A 462 6.20 3.55 -15.53
N ASP A 463 5.57 3.94 -16.63
CA ASP A 463 6.20 4.47 -17.84
C ASP A 463 5.34 5.61 -18.42
N GLN A 464 5.76 6.84 -18.11
CA GLN A 464 5.06 8.06 -18.50
C GLN A 464 5.07 8.27 -20.03
N GLU A 465 6.13 7.85 -20.72
CA GLU A 465 6.29 8.03 -22.17
C GLU A 465 5.33 7.12 -22.93
N VAL A 466 5.29 5.84 -22.56
CA VAL A 466 4.35 4.87 -23.13
C VAL A 466 2.91 5.25 -22.77
N TYR A 467 2.66 5.69 -21.54
CA TYR A 467 1.33 6.18 -21.14
C TYR A 467 0.85 7.33 -22.03
N ASN A 468 1.69 8.34 -22.26
CA ASN A 468 1.34 9.49 -23.09
C ASN A 468 1.05 9.07 -24.54
N SER A 469 1.86 8.16 -25.09
CA SER A 469 1.69 7.63 -26.44
C SER A 469 0.37 6.87 -26.58
N LEU A 470 0.08 5.93 -25.67
CA LEU A 470 -1.17 5.17 -25.70
C LEU A 470 -2.39 6.03 -25.40
N LYS A 471 -2.26 7.04 -24.55
CA LYS A 471 -3.33 8.00 -24.27
C LYS A 471 -3.64 8.84 -25.49
N TRP A 472 -2.61 9.30 -26.21
CA TRP A 472 -2.79 10.03 -27.47
C TRP A 472 -3.53 9.18 -28.50
N MET A 473 -3.12 7.92 -28.69
CA MET A 473 -3.84 6.99 -29.59
C MET A 473 -5.29 6.78 -29.15
N LYS A 474 -5.55 6.72 -27.84
CA LYS A 474 -6.91 6.56 -27.31
C LYS A 474 -7.81 7.77 -27.58
N GLU A 475 -7.24 8.98 -27.58
CA GLU A 475 -7.98 10.25 -27.62
C GLU A 475 -8.03 10.91 -29.03
N ASN A 476 -7.21 10.44 -29.97
CA ASN A 476 -7.05 11.04 -31.30
C ASN A 476 -7.22 9.98 -32.40
N ASP A 477 -7.60 10.43 -33.59
CA ASP A 477 -7.70 9.62 -34.81
C ASP A 477 -6.48 9.84 -35.73
N GLY A 478 -6.34 9.03 -36.77
CA GLY A 478 -5.19 9.06 -37.69
C GLY A 478 -3.99 8.26 -37.20
N VAL A 479 -4.22 7.19 -36.44
CA VAL A 479 -3.14 6.32 -35.92
C VAL A 479 -2.45 5.51 -37.02
N ASP A 480 -3.09 5.32 -38.17
CA ASP A 480 -2.54 4.67 -39.36
C ASP A 480 -1.27 5.37 -39.87
N ALA A 481 -1.20 6.69 -39.72
CA ALA A 481 -0.03 7.48 -40.08
C ALA A 481 1.22 7.16 -39.22
N LEU A 482 1.06 6.48 -38.07
CA LEU A 482 2.17 6.06 -37.24
C LEU A 482 2.94 4.87 -37.83
N GLY A 483 2.33 4.12 -38.77
CA GLY A 483 2.95 2.95 -39.40
C GLY A 483 3.32 1.86 -38.38
N LEU A 484 2.52 1.70 -37.34
CA LEU A 484 2.69 0.67 -36.32
C LEU A 484 1.93 -0.60 -36.69
N ASP A 485 2.41 -1.73 -36.17
CA ASP A 485 1.76 -3.03 -36.23
C ASP A 485 1.52 -3.55 -34.80
N PHE A 486 1.01 -4.78 -34.66
CA PHE A 486 0.79 -5.41 -33.36
C PHE A 486 2.07 -6.08 -32.82
N THR A 487 3.20 -5.38 -32.83
CA THR A 487 4.46 -5.87 -32.28
C THR A 487 5.06 -4.95 -31.22
N VAL A 488 5.97 -5.51 -30.41
CA VAL A 488 6.77 -4.79 -29.45
C VAL A 488 8.24 -5.17 -29.60
N THR A 489 9.11 -4.19 -29.36
CA THR A 489 10.55 -4.41 -29.35
C THR A 489 10.99 -4.77 -27.93
N ASN A 490 11.61 -5.95 -27.78
CA ASN A 490 12.23 -6.38 -26.53
C ASN A 490 13.75 -6.36 -26.70
N ARG A 491 14.45 -5.68 -25.79
CA ARG A 491 15.92 -5.67 -25.77
C ARG A 491 16.41 -6.67 -24.71
N LYS A 492 17.03 -7.73 -25.20
CA LYS A 492 17.64 -8.80 -24.41
C LYS A 492 18.84 -8.31 -23.60
N LEU A 493 19.24 -9.06 -22.56
CA LEU A 493 20.43 -8.74 -21.76
C LEU A 493 21.71 -8.81 -22.59
N SER A 494 21.75 -9.69 -23.59
CA SER A 494 22.81 -9.76 -24.60
C SER A 494 22.93 -8.51 -25.49
N GLY A 495 21.95 -7.62 -25.48
CA GLY A 495 21.84 -6.46 -26.38
C GLY A 495 21.15 -6.76 -27.70
N GLU A 496 20.80 -8.03 -27.97
CA GLU A 496 19.97 -8.40 -29.12
C GLU A 496 18.57 -7.78 -29.00
N VAL A 497 18.04 -7.36 -30.15
CA VAL A 497 16.70 -6.78 -30.23
C VAL A 497 15.77 -7.80 -30.89
N GLU A 498 14.76 -8.22 -30.15
CA GLU A 498 13.74 -9.16 -30.59
C GLU A 498 12.41 -8.45 -30.82
N THR A 499 11.69 -8.85 -31.86
CA THR A 499 10.34 -8.40 -32.12
C THR A 499 9.36 -9.46 -31.61
N ILE A 500 8.47 -9.06 -30.70
CA ILE A 500 7.46 -9.93 -30.11
C ILE A 500 6.09 -9.50 -30.65
N GLU A 501 5.36 -10.44 -31.23
CA GLU A 501 3.99 -10.21 -31.69
C GLU A 501 3.02 -10.22 -30.49
N LEU A 502 2.19 -9.19 -30.37
CA LEU A 502 1.18 -9.06 -29.31
C LEU A 502 -0.02 -9.99 -29.51
N LYS A 503 -0.22 -10.44 -30.75
CA LYS A 503 -1.22 -11.43 -31.15
C LYS A 503 -0.70 -12.21 -32.34
N GLU A 504 -1.32 -13.36 -32.61
CA GLU A 504 -0.94 -14.22 -33.74
C GLU A 504 -1.01 -13.47 -35.08
N GLY A 505 0.10 -13.43 -35.82
CA GLY A 505 0.20 -12.70 -37.08
C GLY A 505 0.24 -11.19 -36.90
N GLY A 506 0.53 -10.70 -35.69
CA GLY A 506 0.42 -9.28 -35.34
C GLY A 506 1.33 -8.36 -36.16
N LYS A 507 2.46 -8.87 -36.64
CA LYS A 507 3.37 -8.18 -37.56
C LYS A 507 2.71 -7.79 -38.88
N ASP A 508 1.80 -8.61 -39.39
CA ASP A 508 1.18 -8.40 -40.71
C ASP A 508 -0.17 -7.63 -40.59
N ILE A 509 -0.46 -7.09 -39.40
CA ILE A 509 -1.69 -6.36 -39.09
C ILE A 509 -1.33 -4.92 -38.77
N ASP A 510 -1.61 -4.02 -39.72
CA ASP A 510 -1.42 -2.59 -39.52
C ASP A 510 -2.36 -2.04 -38.44
N LEU A 511 -1.85 -1.10 -37.64
CA LEU A 511 -2.62 -0.33 -36.68
C LEU A 511 -3.51 0.68 -37.42
N THR A 512 -4.82 0.62 -37.16
CA THR A 512 -5.82 1.54 -37.71
C THR A 512 -6.72 2.08 -36.60
N ASP A 513 -7.53 3.09 -36.90
CA ASP A 513 -8.46 3.65 -35.91
C ASP A 513 -9.52 2.65 -35.44
N GLU A 514 -9.85 1.66 -36.26
CA GLU A 514 -10.79 0.59 -35.92
C GLU A 514 -10.21 -0.40 -34.91
N ASN A 515 -8.91 -0.68 -34.97
CA ASN A 515 -8.26 -1.70 -34.14
C ASN A 515 -7.38 -1.13 -33.01
N LYS A 516 -7.23 0.20 -32.92
CA LYS A 516 -6.38 0.85 -31.90
C LYS A 516 -6.72 0.51 -30.45
N GLN A 517 -7.99 0.27 -30.13
CA GLN A 517 -8.39 -0.12 -28.76
C GLN A 517 -7.85 -1.51 -28.40
N GLU A 518 -7.82 -2.44 -29.35
CA GLU A 518 -7.23 -3.77 -29.18
C GLU A 518 -5.71 -3.66 -29.00
N TYR A 519 -5.04 -2.84 -29.81
CA TYR A 519 -3.60 -2.59 -29.65
C TYR A 519 -3.26 -2.02 -28.27
N ILE A 520 -4.00 -0.99 -27.81
CA ILE A 520 -3.81 -0.40 -26.47
C ILE A 520 -4.02 -1.46 -25.38
N TYR A 521 -5.06 -2.29 -25.51
CA TYR A 521 -5.32 -3.41 -24.59
C TYR A 521 -4.11 -4.34 -24.51
N LEU A 522 -3.66 -4.85 -25.66
CA LEU A 522 -2.60 -5.86 -25.72
C LEU A 522 -1.26 -5.28 -25.27
N ARG A 523 -0.97 -4.03 -25.64
CA ARG A 523 0.26 -3.35 -25.23
C ARG A 523 0.32 -3.12 -23.72
N LEU A 524 -0.78 -2.65 -23.11
CA LEU A 524 -0.87 -2.49 -21.66
C LEU A 524 -0.70 -3.85 -20.95
N ARG A 525 -1.41 -4.87 -21.45
CA ARG A 525 -1.40 -6.22 -20.89
C ARG A 525 0.01 -6.84 -20.92
N TYR A 526 0.72 -6.69 -22.04
CA TYR A 526 2.09 -7.17 -22.19
C TYR A 526 3.05 -6.50 -21.21
N ILE A 527 3.07 -5.15 -21.17
CA ILE A 527 4.03 -4.38 -20.37
C ILE A 527 3.81 -4.59 -18.86
N MET A 528 2.56 -4.57 -18.41
CA MET A 528 2.24 -4.53 -16.97
C MET A 528 1.97 -5.91 -16.36
N LEU A 529 1.84 -6.96 -17.19
CA LEU A 529 1.36 -8.27 -16.74
C LEU A 529 2.14 -9.43 -17.39
N ASP A 530 1.99 -9.64 -18.70
CA ASP A 530 2.37 -10.90 -19.32
C ASP A 530 3.91 -11.07 -19.45
N SER A 531 4.66 -9.99 -19.66
CA SER A 531 6.11 -10.03 -19.92
C SER A 531 6.97 -10.62 -18.79
N TYR A 532 6.47 -10.62 -17.56
CA TYR A 532 7.17 -11.14 -16.38
C TYR A 532 6.32 -12.08 -15.52
N ALA A 533 5.28 -12.67 -16.10
CA ALA A 533 4.26 -13.42 -15.37
C ALA A 533 4.81 -14.63 -14.59
N GLU A 534 5.78 -15.36 -15.16
CA GLU A 534 6.38 -16.53 -14.52
C GLU A 534 7.26 -16.12 -13.34
N GLN A 535 8.10 -15.10 -13.51
CA GLN A 535 8.93 -14.53 -12.46
C GLN A 535 8.06 -14.01 -11.29
N LEU A 536 6.98 -13.30 -11.61
CA LEU A 536 6.03 -12.79 -10.62
C LEU A 536 5.36 -13.93 -9.84
N GLN A 537 4.99 -15.01 -10.51
CA GLN A 537 4.43 -16.19 -9.86
C GLN A 537 5.37 -16.72 -8.78
N HIS A 538 6.65 -16.91 -9.13
CA HIS A 538 7.65 -17.45 -8.21
C HIS A 538 7.93 -16.48 -7.05
N LEU A 539 8.02 -15.18 -7.34
CA LEU A 539 8.16 -14.13 -6.32
C LEU A 539 7.01 -14.17 -5.32
N MET A 540 5.76 -14.13 -5.80
CA MET A 540 4.57 -14.17 -4.97
C MET A 540 4.46 -15.48 -4.18
N ALA A 541 4.82 -16.61 -4.79
CA ALA A 541 4.85 -17.90 -4.09
C ALA A 541 5.80 -17.83 -2.89
N GLY A 542 7.02 -17.31 -3.07
CA GLY A 542 7.97 -17.14 -1.97
C GLY A 542 7.48 -16.20 -0.87
N VAL A 543 6.87 -15.06 -1.22
CA VAL A 543 6.31 -14.12 -0.22
C VAL A 543 5.25 -14.81 0.62
N PHE A 544 4.30 -15.48 -0.03
CA PHE A 544 3.15 -16.09 0.63
C PHE A 544 3.42 -17.47 1.26
N GLU A 545 4.63 -17.98 1.13
CA GLU A 545 5.15 -19.08 1.97
C GLU A 545 5.52 -18.58 3.37
N VAL A 546 5.94 -17.31 3.49
CA VAL A 546 6.37 -16.71 4.76
C VAL A 546 5.24 -15.92 5.42
N ILE A 547 4.54 -15.06 4.68
CA ILE A 547 3.47 -14.20 5.21
C ILE A 547 2.14 -14.53 4.55
N PRO A 548 1.08 -14.87 5.32
CA PRO A 548 -0.26 -15.03 4.76
C PRO A 548 -0.70 -13.77 4.03
N GLN A 549 -1.29 -13.93 2.83
CA GLN A 549 -1.62 -12.79 1.96
C GLN A 549 -2.58 -11.82 2.66
N GLU A 550 -3.51 -12.33 3.46
CA GLU A 550 -4.51 -11.58 4.22
C GLU A 550 -3.88 -10.46 5.06
N LEU A 551 -2.71 -10.71 5.66
CA LEU A 551 -2.07 -9.76 6.55
C LEU A 551 -1.63 -8.49 5.83
N ILE A 552 -1.32 -8.57 4.54
CA ILE A 552 -0.93 -7.39 3.74
C ILE A 552 -2.11 -6.71 3.06
N LEU A 553 -3.29 -7.37 2.97
CA LEU A 553 -4.47 -6.81 2.28
C LEU A 553 -5.10 -5.60 2.98
N VAL A 554 -4.68 -5.30 4.22
CA VAL A 554 -5.13 -4.11 4.96
C VAL A 554 -4.49 -2.82 4.44
N PHE A 555 -3.37 -2.94 3.71
CA PHE A 555 -2.62 -1.82 3.15
C PHE A 555 -3.01 -1.54 1.70
N ASP A 556 -2.98 -0.27 1.32
CA ASP A 556 -2.87 0.10 -0.09
C ASP A 556 -1.42 -0.05 -0.60
N TYR A 557 -1.20 0.07 -1.91
CA TYR A 557 0.13 -0.22 -2.50
C TYR A 557 1.23 0.72 -1.99
N GLN A 558 0.93 1.97 -1.66
CA GLN A 558 1.92 2.90 -1.12
C GLN A 558 2.15 2.67 0.37
N GLU A 559 1.11 2.28 1.10
CA GLU A 559 1.25 1.84 2.49
C GLU A 559 2.10 0.57 2.58
N LEU A 560 1.92 -0.41 1.69
CA LEU A 560 2.78 -1.60 1.63
C LEU A 560 4.23 -1.24 1.31
N GLU A 561 4.46 -0.28 0.40
CA GLU A 561 5.79 0.25 0.13
C GLU A 561 6.43 0.85 1.39
N LEU A 562 5.67 1.64 2.17
CA LEU A 562 6.14 2.20 3.45
C LEU A 562 6.46 1.12 4.49
N VAL A 563 5.71 0.02 4.50
CA VAL A 563 6.00 -1.13 5.38
C VAL A 563 7.32 -1.79 4.99
N LEU A 564 7.60 -1.93 3.69
CA LEU A 564 8.81 -2.56 3.16
C LEU A 564 10.05 -1.67 3.23
N CYS A 565 9.90 -0.37 2.99
CA CYS A 565 11.03 0.54 2.76
C CYS A 565 11.23 1.58 3.87
N GLY A 566 10.24 1.75 4.75
CA GLY A 566 10.22 2.82 5.75
C GLY A 566 10.08 4.20 5.12
N VAL A 567 10.44 5.23 5.89
CA VAL A 567 10.43 6.62 5.40
C VAL A 567 11.83 7.07 4.97
N PRO A 568 11.94 7.87 3.90
CA PRO A 568 13.23 8.27 3.37
C PRO A 568 13.90 9.39 4.16
N SER A 569 13.13 10.25 4.83
CA SER A 569 13.64 11.40 5.58
C SER A 569 13.67 11.12 7.08
N ILE A 570 14.82 11.42 7.70
CA ILE A 570 15.00 11.31 9.15
C ILE A 570 14.54 12.61 9.82
N ASP A 571 13.50 12.53 10.64
CA ASP A 571 13.06 13.62 11.51
C ASP A 571 13.91 13.62 12.79
N VAL A 572 14.85 14.57 12.89
CA VAL A 572 15.79 14.65 14.03
C VAL A 572 15.06 15.03 15.33
N ASP A 573 13.98 15.80 15.24
CA ASP A 573 13.17 16.15 16.42
C ASP A 573 12.46 14.89 16.96
N ASP A 574 11.92 14.06 16.06
CA ASP A 574 11.33 12.75 16.41
C ASP A 574 12.40 11.79 16.98
N TRP A 575 13.62 11.81 16.43
CA TRP A 575 14.74 11.02 16.95
C TRP A 575 15.08 11.42 18.38
N LYS A 576 15.27 12.72 18.62
CA LYS A 576 15.51 13.28 19.96
C LYS A 576 14.45 12.87 20.96
N ALA A 577 13.17 13.06 20.60
CA ALA A 577 12.04 12.85 21.50
C ALA A 577 11.90 11.39 21.97
N HIS A 578 12.37 10.43 21.18
CA HIS A 578 12.25 8.99 21.45
C HIS A 578 13.61 8.32 21.72
N THR A 579 14.62 9.11 22.09
CA THR A 579 15.93 8.60 22.49
C THR A 579 15.97 8.37 24.00
N GLN A 580 16.35 7.15 24.41
CA GLN A 580 16.70 6.85 25.79
C GLN A 580 18.14 7.27 26.08
N VAL A 581 18.38 7.85 27.25
CA VAL A 581 19.69 8.36 27.65
C VAL A 581 20.08 7.72 28.98
N SER A 582 21.30 7.18 29.08
CA SER A 582 21.83 6.64 30.34
C SER A 582 22.08 7.75 31.37
N ASP A 583 21.85 7.48 32.65
CA ASP A 583 22.08 8.42 33.76
C ASP A 583 23.52 8.98 33.80
N GLU A 584 24.50 8.22 33.31
CA GLU A 584 25.90 8.62 33.30
C GLU A 584 26.27 9.58 32.15
N LEU A 585 25.34 9.90 31.23
CA LEU A 585 25.59 10.79 30.10
C LEU A 585 25.52 12.27 30.52
N PRO A 586 26.62 13.04 30.41
CA PRO A 586 26.59 14.46 30.70
C PRO A 586 25.66 15.22 29.75
N GLU A 587 24.88 16.17 30.29
CA GLU A 587 23.97 17.02 29.52
C GLU A 587 24.69 17.80 28.40
N GLU A 588 25.94 18.20 28.65
CA GLU A 588 26.79 18.86 27.65
C GLU A 588 27.10 17.93 26.47
N LEU A 589 27.42 16.67 26.74
CA LEU A 589 27.72 15.67 25.71
C LEU A 589 26.47 15.32 24.89
N LEU A 590 25.32 15.20 25.55
CA LEU A 590 24.02 14.99 24.90
C LEU A 590 23.70 16.16 23.95
N THR A 591 23.92 17.39 24.42
CA THR A 591 23.69 18.61 23.63
C THR A 591 24.58 18.64 22.40
N TRP A 592 25.88 18.38 22.57
CA TRP A 592 26.85 18.33 21.47
C TRP A 592 26.48 17.27 20.43
N PHE A 593 26.14 16.05 20.86
CA PHE A 593 25.73 14.97 19.97
C PHE A 593 24.61 15.44 19.05
N TRP A 594 23.57 16.02 19.62
CA TRP A 594 22.40 16.46 18.88
C TRP A 594 22.63 17.67 17.99
N GLU A 595 23.44 18.65 18.42
CA GLU A 595 23.82 19.77 17.55
C GLU A 595 24.61 19.29 16.32
N ILE A 596 25.42 18.24 16.46
CA ILE A 596 26.15 17.62 15.35
C ILE A 596 25.18 16.87 14.42
N VAL A 597 24.28 16.06 14.96
CA VAL A 597 23.27 15.32 14.18
C VAL A 597 22.33 16.25 13.40
N GLU A 598 21.97 17.39 13.98
CA GLU A 598 21.19 18.42 13.29
C GLU A 598 21.98 19.08 12.14
N ALA A 599 23.29 19.25 12.29
CA ALA A 599 24.16 19.81 11.26
C ALA A 599 24.47 18.85 10.11
N PHE A 600 24.37 17.54 10.34
CA PHE A 600 24.56 16.51 9.31
C PHE A 600 23.55 16.62 8.17
N SER A 601 24.01 16.30 6.96
CA SER A 601 23.17 16.08 5.79
C SER A 601 22.26 14.84 5.98
N ASP A 602 21.23 14.71 5.15
CA ASP A 602 20.32 13.55 5.23
C ASP A 602 21.05 12.21 4.99
N GLU A 603 22.08 12.22 4.14
CA GLU A 603 22.93 11.05 3.91
C GLU A 603 23.76 10.70 5.15
N GLU A 604 24.41 11.69 5.78
CA GLU A 604 25.19 11.50 7.00
C GLU A 604 24.31 11.02 8.17
N ARG A 605 23.08 11.54 8.31
CA ARG A 605 22.09 11.05 9.28
C ARG A 605 21.72 9.60 9.02
N ALA A 606 21.50 9.23 7.76
CA ALA A 606 21.18 7.85 7.38
C ALA A 606 22.33 6.89 7.67
N ARG A 607 23.58 7.31 7.45
CA ARG A 607 24.77 6.52 7.79
C ARG A 607 24.95 6.38 9.30
N LEU A 608 24.72 7.44 10.09
CA LEU A 608 24.74 7.35 11.55
C LEU A 608 23.65 6.41 12.08
N LEU A 609 22.45 6.49 11.51
CA LEU A 609 21.36 5.57 11.84
C LEU A 609 21.73 4.13 11.50
N GLN A 610 22.34 3.90 10.33
CA GLN A 610 22.80 2.58 9.92
C GLN A 610 23.92 2.06 10.84
N PHE A 611 24.86 2.92 11.25
CA PHE A 611 25.90 2.53 12.19
C PHE A 611 25.32 2.07 13.54
N THR A 612 24.30 2.77 14.03
CA THR A 612 23.75 2.54 15.38
C THR A 612 22.63 1.52 15.45
N THR A 613 21.92 1.30 14.34
CA THR A 613 20.76 0.41 14.27
C THR A 613 20.90 -0.68 13.21
N GLY A 614 21.90 -0.65 12.32
CA GLY A 614 21.97 -1.55 11.17
C GLY A 614 21.00 -1.20 10.03
N SER A 615 20.09 -0.24 10.21
CA SER A 615 19.17 0.25 9.18
C SER A 615 19.44 1.72 8.85
N SER A 616 19.42 2.08 7.57
CA SER A 616 19.50 3.48 7.13
C SER A 616 18.13 4.14 6.97
N ARG A 617 17.06 3.44 7.36
CA ARG A 617 15.66 3.86 7.20
C ARG A 617 14.97 3.85 8.54
N VAL A 618 14.03 4.77 8.71
CA VAL A 618 13.21 4.87 9.92
C VAL A 618 11.87 4.20 9.62
N PRO A 619 11.29 3.44 10.56
CA PRO A 619 9.90 3.03 10.49
C PRO A 619 9.01 4.25 10.25
N VAL A 620 7.93 4.08 9.51
CA VAL A 620 6.99 5.16 9.19
C VAL A 620 6.28 5.74 10.42
N GLN A 621 6.13 4.96 11.49
CA GLN A 621 5.70 5.48 12.79
C GLN A 621 6.79 6.27 13.54
N GLY A 622 7.99 6.35 12.97
CA GLY A 622 9.18 7.05 13.46
C GLY A 622 9.95 6.29 14.54
N PHE A 623 10.76 7.04 15.30
CA PHE A 623 11.76 6.47 16.20
C PHE A 623 11.20 5.69 17.38
N LYS A 624 9.95 5.95 17.78
CA LYS A 624 9.26 5.15 18.80
C LYS A 624 8.94 3.72 18.40
N ALA A 625 8.87 3.47 17.10
CA ALA A 625 8.54 2.17 16.52
C ALA A 625 9.77 1.48 15.96
N LEU A 626 10.98 1.95 16.30
CA LEU A 626 12.20 1.22 16.03
C LEU A 626 12.06 -0.18 16.63
N THR A 627 12.40 -1.18 15.84
CA THR A 627 12.39 -2.57 16.28
C THR A 627 13.80 -3.03 16.62
N SER A 628 13.95 -4.17 17.27
CA SER A 628 15.18 -4.96 17.34
C SER A 628 15.21 -5.95 16.16
N TYR A 629 16.16 -6.88 16.14
CA TYR A 629 16.25 -7.92 15.09
C TYR A 629 15.07 -8.90 15.14
N ASP A 630 14.42 -9.04 16.30
CA ASP A 630 13.28 -9.93 16.53
C ASP A 630 11.90 -9.29 16.21
N GLY A 631 11.89 -8.11 15.58
CA GLY A 631 10.68 -7.37 15.25
C GLY A 631 9.99 -6.66 16.43
N ARG A 632 10.53 -6.75 17.66
CA ARG A 632 9.95 -6.08 18.84
C ARG A 632 10.44 -4.65 18.98
N ILE A 633 9.61 -3.77 19.54
CA ILE A 633 9.98 -2.37 19.76
C ILE A 633 11.22 -2.26 20.67
N CYS A 634 12.21 -1.48 20.23
CA CYS A 634 13.46 -1.19 20.90
C CYS A 634 13.89 0.25 20.58
N HIS A 635 13.88 1.13 21.59
CA HIS A 635 14.20 2.54 21.40
C HIS A 635 15.69 2.78 21.14
N PHE A 636 15.99 3.84 20.39
CA PHE A 636 17.36 4.31 20.23
C PHE A 636 17.93 4.76 21.58
N THR A 637 19.15 4.31 21.91
CA THR A 637 19.75 4.55 23.24
C THR A 637 21.13 5.17 23.14
N LEU A 638 21.35 6.28 23.85
CA LEU A 638 22.67 6.90 24.07
C LEU A 638 23.21 6.47 25.43
N LYS A 639 24.38 5.82 25.45
CA LYS A 639 25.04 5.41 26.68
C LYS A 639 26.41 6.05 26.82
N ALA A 640 26.73 6.62 27.98
CA ALA A 640 28.09 7.06 28.27
C ALA A 640 29.02 5.90 28.62
N VAL A 641 30.26 5.94 28.12
CA VAL A 641 31.33 5.04 28.56
C VAL A 641 32.58 5.82 28.96
N PRO A 642 33.34 5.35 29.98
CA PRO A 642 34.61 5.95 30.35
C PRO A 642 35.55 6.00 29.14
N PHE A 643 36.24 7.13 28.95
CA PHE A 643 37.14 7.36 27.83
C PHE A 643 38.37 6.42 27.91
N PRO A 644 38.55 5.43 27.01
CA PRO A 644 39.75 4.60 26.94
C PRO A 644 40.77 5.19 25.94
N GLU A 645 42.00 4.65 25.91
CA GLU A 645 42.90 4.85 24.76
C GLU A 645 42.26 4.19 23.52
N ASN A 646 42.08 4.94 22.44
CA ASN A 646 41.27 4.62 21.23
C ASN A 646 39.74 4.80 21.38
N ALA A 647 39.31 5.95 21.92
CA ALA A 647 37.91 6.29 22.18
C ALA A 647 37.07 6.53 20.92
N TYR A 648 36.72 5.46 20.20
CA TYR A 648 35.66 5.48 19.19
C TYR A 648 34.30 5.12 19.82
N PRO A 649 33.18 5.65 19.29
CA PRO A 649 31.84 5.20 19.65
C PRO A 649 31.69 3.73 19.29
N ARG A 650 30.98 2.98 20.13
CA ARG A 650 30.65 1.57 19.86
C ARG A 650 29.15 1.43 19.69
N ALA A 651 28.70 0.87 18.58
CA ALA A 651 27.30 0.56 18.37
C ALA A 651 26.99 -0.88 18.79
N HIS A 652 25.78 -1.07 19.34
CA HIS A 652 25.16 -2.36 19.59
C HIS A 652 23.83 -2.34 18.87
N THR A 653 23.85 -2.74 17.60
CA THR A 653 22.73 -2.55 16.69
C THR A 653 21.52 -3.40 17.06
N CYS A 654 21.71 -4.56 17.71
CA CYS A 654 20.62 -5.34 18.35
C CYS A 654 19.72 -4.47 19.24
N PHE A 655 20.31 -3.51 19.93
CA PHE A 655 19.63 -2.72 20.96
C PHE A 655 19.45 -1.26 20.54
N ASN A 656 19.69 -0.95 19.26
CA ASN A 656 19.69 0.42 18.74
C ASN A 656 20.51 1.38 19.62
N ARG A 657 21.64 0.91 20.17
CA ARG A 657 22.41 1.61 21.19
C ARG A 657 23.76 2.08 20.65
N ILE A 658 24.16 3.30 20.99
CA ILE A 658 25.51 3.80 20.81
C ILE A 658 26.13 4.16 22.15
N ASP A 659 27.30 3.58 22.41
CA ASP A 659 28.14 3.85 23.56
C ASP A 659 29.11 4.98 23.17
N LEU A 660 28.90 6.17 23.74
CA LEU A 660 29.69 7.37 23.53
C LEU A 660 30.75 7.51 24.63
N PRO A 661 32.04 7.54 24.27
CA PRO A 661 33.09 7.99 25.18
C PRO A 661 32.80 9.39 25.73
N LEU A 662 33.24 9.65 26.96
CA LEU A 662 33.18 10.98 27.58
C LEU A 662 34.18 11.95 26.91
N TYR A 663 33.88 12.39 25.69
CA TYR A 663 34.69 13.34 24.93
C TYR A 663 34.85 14.68 25.67
N LYS A 664 36.00 15.32 25.48
CA LYS A 664 36.34 16.56 26.22
C LYS A 664 35.91 17.82 25.49
N SER A 665 35.55 17.72 24.21
CA SER A 665 35.09 18.84 23.41
C SER A 665 34.10 18.40 22.33
N LYS A 666 33.18 19.31 21.95
CA LYS A 666 32.27 19.11 20.82
C LYS A 666 32.99 18.73 19.53
N LYS A 667 34.12 19.40 19.25
CA LYS A 667 34.91 19.15 18.05
C LYS A 667 35.45 17.71 17.99
N GLU A 668 35.90 17.18 19.13
CA GLU A 668 36.37 15.79 19.21
C GLU A 668 35.24 14.80 18.92
N LEU A 669 34.04 15.04 19.46
CA LEU A 669 32.87 14.23 19.14
C LEU A 669 32.48 14.34 17.65
N GLU A 670 32.51 15.54 17.08
CA GLU A 670 32.21 15.79 15.66
C GLU A 670 33.20 15.07 14.75
N ASP A 671 34.50 15.26 14.95
CA ASP A 671 35.57 14.62 14.17
C ASP A 671 35.43 13.09 14.19
N VAL A 672 35.11 12.51 15.36
CA VAL A 672 34.97 11.07 15.52
C VAL A 672 33.66 10.54 14.93
N LEU A 673 32.53 11.22 15.13
CA LEU A 673 31.25 10.82 14.50
C LEU A 673 31.35 10.90 12.97
N SER A 674 31.93 11.97 12.43
CA SER A 674 32.17 12.12 11.00
C SER A 674 33.11 11.04 10.46
N LEU A 675 34.10 10.59 11.24
CA LEU A 675 34.96 9.49 10.83
C LEU A 675 34.17 8.18 10.78
N VAL A 676 33.40 7.86 11.82
CA VAL A 676 32.60 6.63 11.91
C VAL A 676 31.59 6.50 10.76
N ILE A 677 30.87 7.57 10.41
CA ILE A 677 29.89 7.53 9.31
C ILE A 677 30.52 7.50 7.92
N ASN A 678 31.82 7.80 7.80
CA ASN A 678 32.56 7.74 6.54
C ASN A 678 33.34 6.44 6.37
N MET A 679 33.45 5.62 7.42
CA MET A 679 33.87 4.23 7.28
C MET A 679 32.72 3.45 6.62
N GLU A 680 33.03 2.51 5.72
CA GLU A 680 32.01 1.62 5.17
C GLU A 680 31.31 0.91 6.33
N VAL A 681 29.98 1.04 6.43
CA VAL A 681 29.17 0.42 7.48
C VAL A 681 28.92 -1.05 7.12
N THR A 682 30.02 -1.77 6.92
CA THR A 682 30.11 -3.21 6.71
C THR A 682 31.20 -3.74 7.63
N GLY A 683 31.00 -4.92 8.21
CA GLY A 683 31.92 -5.48 9.20
C GLY A 683 31.46 -5.23 10.63
N PHE A 684 30.27 -5.71 10.99
CA PHE A 684 29.86 -5.90 12.41
C PHE A 684 30.61 -7.08 13.08
N THR A 685 31.79 -7.39 12.55
CA THR A 685 32.72 -8.47 12.86
C THR A 685 34.12 -7.84 13.01
N ASP A 686 34.97 -8.38 13.87
CA ASP A 686 36.29 -7.78 14.15
C ASP A 686 37.17 -7.84 12.87
N GLU A 687 37.27 -6.74 12.12
CA GLU A 687 38.39 -6.47 11.20
C GLU A 687 39.34 -5.41 11.76
#